data_AF-V5FSK1-F1
#
_entry.id   AF-V5FSK1-F1
#
_cell.length_a   1.000
_cell.length_b   1.000
_cell.length_c   1.000
_cell.angle_alpha   90.00
_cell.angle_beta   90.00
_cell.angle_gamma   90.00
#
_symmetry.space_group_name_H-M   'P 1'
#
loop_
_entity.id
_entity.type
_entity.pdbx_description
1 polymer ?
#
loop_
_entity_poly.entity_id
_entity_poly.type
_entity_poly.pdbx_seq_one_letter_code
_entity_poly.pdbx_strand_id
1 'polypeptide(L)'
;MLRSRPAARFPSEALSESSSSTSPERAADDDTDFFMAQANDSQSSVGVTTIREGNTDRQDAVIPPIGRLPPEILIAIFSKLNSTADMLNCMLVCQSWAANCVGILWHRPSCNKWDNLRSVVTSVGKGDGLFPYSELVKRLNLSALTEKVSDGTVVPFTQCKRIERLTLTNCSKLTDKGVSDLVEGNRHLQALDVSELRSLTDHTLFTVAKNCPRLQGLNITGCVKVTDDSLVAVSENCRQIKRLKLNGVIQVTDKSVLSFSDNCPSILEIDLHDCKLITNTSVTSLLSSLRNLRELRLAHCTEINDSAFLSLPEHLVFDSLRILDLTACENVKDDAVERIVNSAPRLRNLVLAKCRFVTDRTVQAICKLGKNLHYVHLGHCSNITDAAVIQLVKSCNRIRYIDLACCNRLTDASVQQLATLPKLRRIGLVKCQAITDRSILALARPKISPHPLGVSSLERVHLSYCVNLTMDGIHALLNHCPRLTHLSLTGVQAFLREELTAFCREAPPEFTQQQREVFCVFSGEGVSRLRDFLNRSVAPFHEDGEATMYDDDEELDEEEGQVTGLMNATAINDEEDDELGDDCRYVPSRRGVRTVNARPRIEQQRRPSVESPTGSTRERSRYSICTNDFETTSPSLFETDIEALDPQLVAALDTDPMDDVSRAIDIIRFPINQEQPVSNLHDDPLLQLYYRNFHPSHPFLPPFEFVTSALARDFPPFLLSVMRAIGAHYGQDTSLVARLRQSATLSRSSHDSPIDRGFQVQYFLLTSIIEHAHGHSEHSHHALAEAITLALELGMNDPSFSHNNSLGFSVLEESWRRTYWELYVVNGFIAATRNLDTFTLHEVDCSLALPCDENEYQIASAISPQPTLEELQKSTILLDERQLSSYAYRIRAVHILGLVLSLHSERKINTEMELETINAYITGLYFEIPQPRRELYGADGKVDEMIFQTLVILHMSTVYLHHPLGNIRLASPQRRISCSQIQQPQHTQINLCGLPQPVPDIHSRKVMDAVDSVLNMVTLSRSIKQTTPFFMCAIVISIIVQITSGLASGNDPKLKERSLAKIRLGLGALKVLGELWPLAKLSKEELANLCQAAAI
;
A
#
# COMPACT_ATOMS: atom_id res chain seq x y z
N MET A 1 51.61 -0.52 40.35
CA MET A 1 52.06 -1.73 39.62
C MET A 1 51.58 -1.64 38.18
N LEU A 2 52.23 -2.30 37.23
CA LEU A 2 51.71 -2.38 35.85
C LEU A 2 50.45 -3.27 35.81
N ARG A 3 49.50 -2.91 34.94
CA ARG A 3 48.50 -3.86 34.39
C ARG A 3 48.54 -3.76 32.87
N SER A 4 48.24 -4.88 32.21
CA SER A 4 48.56 -5.16 30.81
C SER A 4 47.50 -4.65 29.82
N ARG A 5 47.95 -4.32 28.59
CA ARG A 5 47.07 -4.05 27.45
C ARG A 5 46.31 -5.30 26.99
N PRO A 6 45.00 -5.20 26.70
CA PRO A 6 44.31 -6.07 25.73
C PRO A 6 44.62 -5.65 24.28
N ALA A 7 44.12 -6.42 23.30
CA ALA A 7 44.44 -6.24 21.89
C ALA A 7 43.71 -5.06 21.21
N ALA A 8 44.25 -4.62 20.07
CA ALA A 8 43.72 -3.50 19.30
C ALA A 8 42.41 -3.82 18.56
N ARG A 9 41.49 -2.86 18.54
CA ARG A 9 40.38 -2.78 17.57
C ARG A 9 40.81 -1.92 16.37
N PHE A 10 40.22 -2.17 15.21
CA PHE A 10 40.53 -1.45 13.97
C PHE A 10 39.89 -0.04 13.95
N PRO A 11 40.57 0.99 13.43
CA PRO A 11 40.00 2.32 13.28
C PRO A 11 39.11 2.44 12.03
N SER A 12 38.04 3.23 12.13
CA SER A 12 37.29 3.76 10.99
C SER A 12 37.21 5.28 11.08
N GLU A 13 37.64 5.98 10.04
CA GLU A 13 37.70 7.45 10.01
C GLU A 13 36.34 8.06 9.63
N ALA A 14 35.82 8.94 10.49
CA ALA A 14 34.73 9.88 10.19
C ALA A 14 34.84 11.10 11.13
N LEU A 15 34.37 12.27 10.69
CA LEU A 15 34.54 13.54 11.39
C LEU A 15 33.29 13.96 12.19
N SER A 16 33.52 14.80 13.22
CA SER A 16 32.56 15.14 14.28
C SER A 16 31.91 16.52 14.15
N GLU A 17 30.62 16.65 14.49
CA GLU A 17 29.98 17.90 14.93
C GLU A 17 29.35 17.70 16.35
N SER A 18 28.77 18.74 16.97
CA SER A 18 28.88 18.94 18.43
C SER A 18 27.72 18.49 19.35
N SER A 19 28.11 18.00 20.54
CA SER A 19 27.28 17.32 21.54
C SER A 19 26.37 18.24 22.38
N SER A 20 25.10 18.43 22.00
CA SER A 20 24.06 18.97 22.91
C SER A 20 22.59 18.57 22.62
N SER A 21 22.34 17.65 21.69
CA SER A 21 20.97 17.19 21.38
C SER A 21 20.70 15.78 21.93
N THR A 22 19.46 15.53 22.34
CA THR A 22 18.90 14.18 22.55
C THR A 22 18.22 13.67 21.28
N SER A 23 18.69 14.13 20.11
CA SER A 23 18.24 13.62 18.82
C SER A 23 18.82 12.21 18.59
N PRO A 24 18.09 11.31 17.92
CA PRO A 24 18.63 9.99 17.62
C PRO A 24 19.76 10.08 16.59
N GLU A 25 20.92 9.52 16.91
CA GLU A 25 21.84 9.02 15.87
C GLU A 25 21.05 8.05 14.98
N ARG A 26 21.13 8.23 13.67
CA ARG A 26 20.60 7.25 12.71
C ARG A 26 21.41 5.96 12.85
N ALA A 27 20.73 4.85 13.11
CA ALA A 27 21.37 3.54 12.96
C ALA A 27 21.65 3.28 11.47
N ALA A 28 22.68 2.49 11.16
CA ALA A 28 23.00 2.12 9.78
C ALA A 28 21.93 1.23 9.08
N ASP A 29 20.88 0.83 9.82
CA ASP A 29 19.69 0.14 9.32
C ASP A 29 18.43 1.05 9.24
N ASP A 30 18.53 2.33 9.65
CA ASP A 30 17.45 3.34 9.44
C ASP A 30 17.56 3.99 8.04
N ASP A 31 18.37 3.41 7.14
CA ASP A 31 18.53 3.73 5.71
C ASP A 31 17.27 3.39 4.86
N THR A 32 16.09 3.56 5.47
CA THR A 32 14.82 3.83 4.78
C THR A 32 14.87 5.19 4.11
N ASP A 33 15.67 5.24 3.03
CA ASP A 33 15.67 6.28 2.02
C ASP A 33 14.21 6.60 1.67
N PHE A 34 13.69 7.75 2.11
CA PHE A 34 12.24 8.02 2.07
C PHE A 34 11.74 8.22 0.62
N PHE A 35 12.65 8.31 -0.34
CA PHE A 35 12.41 8.20 -1.78
C PHE A 35 12.18 6.76 -2.28
N MET A 36 12.44 5.74 -1.45
CA MET A 36 12.29 4.31 -1.76
C MET A 36 11.38 3.55 -0.78
N ALA A 37 10.94 4.15 0.32
CA ALA A 37 10.05 3.54 1.32
C ALA A 37 8.57 3.39 0.88
N GLN A 38 8.27 3.56 -0.41
CA GLN A 38 6.99 3.17 -1.03
C GLN A 38 7.23 1.97 -1.96
N ALA A 39 6.31 1.01 -1.95
CA ALA A 39 6.42 -0.20 -2.78
C ALA A 39 6.33 0.14 -4.28
N ASN A 40 7.51 0.23 -4.92
CA ASN A 40 7.75 0.24 -6.36
C ASN A 40 6.73 0.99 -7.25
N ASP A 41 6.65 2.31 -7.09
CA ASP A 41 5.84 3.22 -7.94
C ASP A 41 6.26 3.28 -9.43
N SER A 42 7.26 2.49 -9.84
CA SER A 42 8.03 2.67 -11.07
C SER A 42 8.03 1.45 -12.00
N GLN A 43 7.03 0.56 -11.89
CA GLN A 43 6.70 -0.37 -13.00
C GLN A 43 6.52 0.41 -14.32
N SER A 44 5.90 1.61 -14.26
CA SER A 44 5.70 2.51 -15.39
C SER A 44 6.97 3.17 -15.95
N SER A 45 8.13 3.07 -15.27
CA SER A 45 9.37 3.70 -15.74
C SER A 45 10.16 2.81 -16.71
N VAL A 46 9.83 1.52 -16.86
CA VAL A 46 10.49 0.59 -17.82
C VAL A 46 9.88 0.75 -19.22
N GLY A 47 9.95 1.96 -19.76
CA GLY A 47 9.52 2.25 -21.13
C GLY A 47 10.45 1.57 -22.14
N VAL A 48 9.86 0.88 -23.13
CA VAL A 48 10.59 0.20 -24.21
C VAL A 48 11.45 1.21 -24.97
N THR A 49 12.77 1.06 -24.89
CA THR A 49 13.67 1.76 -25.82
C THR A 49 13.63 1.04 -27.16
N THR A 50 12.96 1.66 -28.14
CA THR A 50 12.98 1.26 -29.55
C THR A 50 14.35 1.52 -30.18
N ILE A 51 15.33 0.70 -29.78
CA ILE A 51 16.59 0.54 -30.49
C ILE A 51 16.22 0.13 -31.92
N ARG A 52 16.59 0.95 -32.91
CA ARG A 52 16.34 0.67 -34.33
C ARG A 52 16.88 -0.72 -34.67
N GLU A 53 16.00 -1.64 -35.01
CA GLU A 53 16.43 -2.94 -35.52
C GLU A 53 17.19 -2.74 -36.83
N GLY A 54 18.46 -3.15 -36.83
CA GLY A 54 19.27 -3.23 -38.04
C GLY A 54 18.76 -4.37 -38.90
N ASN A 55 17.76 -4.07 -39.74
CA ASN A 55 17.01 -5.06 -40.51
C ASN A 55 17.95 -6.01 -41.27
N THR A 56 18.00 -7.26 -40.83
CA THR A 56 18.92 -8.29 -41.34
C THR A 56 18.16 -9.58 -41.61
N ASP A 57 17.60 -9.69 -42.81
CA ASP A 57 16.94 -10.90 -43.31
C ASP A 57 17.83 -12.13 -43.10
N ARG A 58 17.42 -12.99 -42.16
CA ARG A 58 17.97 -14.32 -41.91
C ARG A 58 16.82 -15.30 -41.70
N GLN A 59 16.14 -15.60 -42.79
CA GLN A 59 14.88 -16.36 -42.79
C GLN A 59 15.03 -17.84 -42.40
N ASP A 60 16.26 -18.37 -42.31
CA ASP A 60 16.59 -19.77 -41.99
C ASP A 60 17.13 -20.01 -40.56
N ALA A 61 16.79 -19.16 -39.59
CA ALA A 61 17.14 -19.37 -38.18
C ALA A 61 16.00 -20.05 -37.41
N VAL A 62 16.21 -21.27 -36.90
CA VAL A 62 15.24 -21.95 -36.02
C VAL A 62 15.28 -21.31 -34.62
N ILE A 63 14.50 -20.24 -34.43
CA ILE A 63 14.41 -19.53 -33.15
C ILE A 63 13.64 -20.40 -32.13
N PRO A 64 14.23 -20.72 -30.96
CA PRO A 64 13.56 -21.48 -29.90
C PRO A 64 12.36 -20.70 -29.33
N PRO A 65 11.36 -21.34 -28.73
CA PRO A 65 10.09 -20.70 -28.37
C PRO A 65 10.23 -19.39 -27.56
N ILE A 66 11.16 -19.35 -26.60
CA ILE A 66 11.43 -18.18 -25.76
C ILE A 66 11.99 -16.97 -26.54
N GLY A 67 12.62 -17.20 -27.70
CA GLY A 67 13.08 -16.15 -28.61
C GLY A 67 11.98 -15.59 -29.52
N ARG A 68 10.74 -16.09 -29.41
CA ARG A 68 9.55 -15.59 -30.11
C ARG A 68 8.65 -14.70 -29.22
N LEU A 69 9.03 -14.52 -27.95
CA LEU A 69 8.28 -13.67 -27.01
C LEU A 69 8.45 -12.19 -27.37
N PRO A 70 7.39 -11.37 -27.25
CA PRO A 70 7.50 -9.93 -27.44
C PRO A 70 8.50 -9.28 -26.46
N PRO A 71 9.17 -8.17 -26.87
CA PRO A 71 10.07 -7.39 -26.01
C PRO A 71 9.48 -7.10 -24.62
N GLU A 72 8.20 -6.74 -24.56
CA GLU A 72 7.47 -6.37 -23.35
C GLU A 72 7.37 -7.55 -22.37
N ILE A 73 7.18 -8.77 -22.89
CA ILE A 73 7.11 -10.00 -22.09
C ILE A 73 8.50 -10.41 -21.61
N LEU A 74 9.53 -10.29 -22.46
CA LEU A 74 10.92 -10.52 -22.07
C LEU A 74 11.35 -9.52 -20.97
N ILE A 75 11.07 -8.23 -21.14
CA ILE A 75 11.29 -7.18 -20.15
C ILE A 75 10.53 -7.49 -18.85
N ALA A 76 9.26 -7.89 -18.92
CA ALA A 76 8.48 -8.26 -17.74
C ALA A 76 9.09 -9.45 -16.98
N ILE A 77 9.53 -10.49 -17.68
CA ILE A 77 10.23 -11.66 -17.09
C ILE A 77 11.55 -11.22 -16.44
N PHE A 78 12.41 -10.49 -17.18
CA PHE A 78 13.70 -10.03 -16.67
C PHE A 78 13.55 -9.03 -15.51
N SER A 79 12.45 -8.28 -15.42
CA SER A 79 12.16 -7.37 -14.30
C SER A 79 11.91 -8.08 -12.96
N LYS A 80 11.69 -9.41 -12.97
CA LYS A 80 11.58 -10.24 -11.76
C LYS A 80 12.95 -10.80 -11.32
N LEU A 81 14.04 -10.56 -12.07
CA LEU A 81 15.39 -10.98 -11.69
C LEU A 81 16.01 -9.98 -10.70
N ASN A 82 16.05 -10.37 -9.42
CA ASN A 82 16.64 -9.55 -8.35
C ASN A 82 18.19 -9.52 -8.35
N SER A 83 18.83 -10.28 -9.24
CA SER A 83 20.28 -10.51 -9.30
C SER A 83 20.88 -9.90 -10.56
N THR A 84 21.85 -9.00 -10.38
CA THR A 84 22.59 -8.39 -11.49
C THR A 84 23.50 -9.39 -12.21
N ALA A 85 23.92 -10.47 -11.55
CA ALA A 85 24.66 -11.55 -12.16
C ALA A 85 23.78 -12.38 -13.10
N ASP A 86 22.53 -12.66 -12.71
CA ASP A 86 21.60 -13.42 -13.55
C ASP A 86 21.08 -12.59 -14.72
N MET A 87 20.84 -11.30 -14.51
CA MET A 87 20.55 -10.37 -15.61
C MET A 87 21.74 -10.24 -16.58
N LEU A 88 23.00 -10.27 -16.11
CA LEU A 88 24.17 -10.37 -16.99
C LEU A 88 24.22 -11.71 -17.75
N ASN A 89 23.90 -12.83 -17.10
CA ASN A 89 23.80 -14.13 -17.76
C ASN A 89 22.75 -14.12 -18.88
N CYS A 90 21.58 -13.50 -18.65
CA CYS A 90 20.57 -13.28 -19.68
C CYS A 90 21.08 -12.39 -20.84
N MET A 91 21.81 -11.31 -20.54
CA MET A 91 22.43 -10.46 -21.58
C MET A 91 23.45 -11.21 -22.45
N LEU A 92 24.06 -12.29 -21.96
CA LEU A 92 25.04 -13.09 -22.69
C LEU A 92 24.41 -14.17 -23.58
N VAL A 93 23.09 -14.38 -23.54
CA VAL A 93 22.39 -15.40 -24.36
C VAL A 93 22.30 -14.98 -25.83
N CYS A 94 21.78 -13.78 -26.12
CA CYS A 94 21.69 -13.24 -27.48
C CYS A 94 21.50 -11.72 -27.49
N GLN A 95 21.68 -11.09 -28.66
CA GLN A 95 21.55 -9.63 -28.81
C GLN A 95 20.15 -9.10 -28.45
N SER A 96 19.08 -9.84 -28.77
CA SER A 96 17.71 -9.46 -28.39
C SER A 96 17.50 -9.49 -26.87
N TRP A 97 17.99 -10.54 -26.18
CA TRP A 97 17.94 -10.59 -24.72
C TRP A 97 18.79 -9.48 -24.08
N ALA A 98 19.95 -9.18 -24.65
CA ALA A 98 20.78 -8.06 -24.22
C ALA A 98 20.05 -6.71 -24.33
N ALA A 99 19.37 -6.45 -25.46
CA ALA A 99 18.58 -5.23 -25.68
C ALA A 99 17.39 -5.10 -24.70
N ASN A 100 16.75 -6.22 -24.34
CA ASN A 100 15.64 -6.23 -23.37
C ASN A 100 16.11 -6.13 -21.91
N CYS A 101 17.26 -6.70 -21.55
CA CYS A 101 17.84 -6.60 -20.21
C CYS A 101 18.53 -5.25 -19.95
N VAL A 102 19.16 -4.62 -20.95
CA VAL A 102 20.06 -3.47 -20.70
C VAL A 102 19.35 -2.28 -20.08
N GLY A 103 18.10 -2.00 -20.47
CA GLY A 103 17.30 -0.93 -19.86
C GLY A 103 17.02 -1.18 -18.37
N ILE A 104 16.77 -2.43 -17.98
CA ILE A 104 16.51 -2.84 -16.60
C ILE A 104 17.79 -2.71 -15.76
N LEU A 105 18.95 -3.09 -16.31
CA LEU A 105 20.25 -2.94 -15.64
C LEU A 105 20.68 -1.46 -15.51
N TRP A 106 20.43 -0.63 -16.53
CA TRP A 106 20.94 0.75 -16.61
C TRP A 106 19.95 1.83 -16.14
N HIS A 107 18.70 1.50 -15.80
CA HIS A 107 17.77 2.49 -15.22
C HIS A 107 18.31 3.14 -13.94
N ARG A 108 19.09 2.38 -13.15
CA ARG A 108 19.75 2.79 -11.89
C ARG A 108 21.17 2.19 -11.84
N PRO A 109 22.18 2.82 -12.47
CA PRO A 109 23.56 2.31 -12.43
C PRO A 109 24.11 2.35 -11.00
N SER A 110 24.84 1.31 -10.61
CA SER A 110 25.37 1.19 -9.24
C SER A 110 26.65 1.99 -9.03
N CYS A 111 26.51 3.27 -8.70
CA CYS A 111 27.62 4.19 -8.44
C CYS A 111 28.13 4.17 -6.98
N ASN A 112 27.93 3.07 -6.23
CA ASN A 112 28.27 2.98 -4.81
C ASN A 112 29.77 2.77 -4.49
N LYS A 113 30.62 2.59 -5.50
CA LYS A 113 32.07 2.44 -5.38
C LYS A 113 32.76 3.24 -6.49
N TRP A 114 33.95 3.76 -6.21
CA TRP A 114 34.68 4.64 -7.14
C TRP A 114 34.98 3.97 -8.48
N ASP A 115 35.34 2.69 -8.49
CA ASP A 115 35.62 1.96 -9.72
C ASP A 115 34.34 1.59 -10.49
N ASN A 116 33.21 1.39 -9.79
CA ASN A 116 31.91 1.26 -10.44
C ASN A 116 31.53 2.59 -11.12
N LEU A 117 31.64 3.72 -10.42
CA LEU A 117 31.43 5.05 -10.99
C LEU A 117 32.32 5.26 -12.22
N ARG A 118 33.62 4.93 -12.12
CA ARG A 118 34.57 5.04 -13.25
C ARG A 118 34.13 4.20 -14.46
N SER A 119 33.64 2.98 -14.22
CA SER A 119 33.14 2.09 -15.28
C SER A 119 31.87 2.64 -15.93
N VAL A 120 30.90 3.11 -15.13
CA VAL A 120 29.67 3.76 -15.56
C VAL A 120 29.98 5.02 -16.39
N VAL A 121 30.80 5.92 -15.85
CA VAL A 121 31.28 7.15 -16.51
C VAL A 121 31.96 6.85 -17.85
N THR A 122 32.83 5.84 -17.90
CA THR A 122 33.51 5.40 -19.13
C THR A 122 32.55 4.80 -20.16
N SER A 123 31.45 4.19 -19.72
CA SER A 123 30.46 3.59 -20.63
C SER A 123 29.47 4.61 -21.16
N VAL A 124 28.99 5.50 -20.30
CA VAL A 124 28.09 6.61 -20.66
C VAL A 124 28.84 7.61 -21.56
N GLY A 125 30.10 7.90 -21.26
CA GLY A 125 30.94 8.83 -22.04
C GLY A 125 31.38 8.34 -23.42
N LYS A 126 30.97 7.15 -23.89
CA LYS A 126 31.28 6.61 -25.21
C LYS A 126 30.14 6.87 -26.21
N GLY A 127 30.41 7.72 -27.20
CA GLY A 127 29.50 7.94 -28.32
C GLY A 127 29.37 6.73 -29.29
N ASP A 128 30.24 5.73 -29.15
CA ASP A 128 30.29 4.48 -29.93
C ASP A 128 29.90 3.24 -29.10
N GLY A 129 29.18 3.44 -27.98
CA GLY A 129 28.72 2.35 -27.13
C GLY A 129 27.74 1.39 -27.82
N LEU A 130 27.80 0.10 -27.46
CA LEU A 130 26.90 -0.96 -27.97
C LEU A 130 25.41 -0.65 -27.72
N PHE A 131 25.12 0.14 -26.67
CA PHE A 131 23.79 0.63 -26.31
C PHE A 131 23.88 2.13 -25.98
N PRO A 132 22.79 2.91 -26.14
CA PRO A 132 22.76 4.33 -25.80
C PRO A 132 22.66 4.52 -24.28
N TYR A 133 23.72 4.19 -23.54
CA TYR A 133 23.71 4.12 -22.07
C TYR A 133 23.25 5.43 -21.40
N SER A 134 23.54 6.59 -21.97
CA SER A 134 23.09 7.91 -21.49
C SER A 134 21.57 8.10 -21.56
N GLU A 135 20.88 7.46 -22.50
CA GLU A 135 19.41 7.50 -22.61
C GLU A 135 18.70 6.54 -21.63
N LEU A 136 19.42 5.56 -21.06
CA LEU A 136 18.88 4.55 -20.15
C LEU A 136 18.88 5.01 -18.68
N VAL A 137 19.77 5.92 -18.29
CA VAL A 137 19.91 6.36 -16.88
C VAL A 137 18.73 7.23 -16.46
N LYS A 138 17.86 6.67 -15.61
CA LYS A 138 16.68 7.34 -15.04
C LYS A 138 16.82 7.71 -13.56
N ARG A 139 17.61 6.95 -12.80
CA ARG A 139 17.84 7.14 -11.36
C ARG A 139 19.34 7.19 -11.08
N LEU A 140 19.90 8.39 -10.94
CA LEU A 140 21.32 8.60 -10.65
C LEU A 140 21.50 8.98 -9.17
N ASN A 141 22.17 8.13 -8.40
CA ASN A 141 22.53 8.39 -7.01
C ASN A 141 24.05 8.26 -6.84
N LEU A 142 24.70 9.33 -6.36
CA LEU A 142 26.14 9.41 -6.10
C LEU A 142 26.49 9.61 -4.61
N SER A 143 25.50 9.65 -3.70
CA SER A 143 25.72 10.02 -2.29
C SER A 143 26.73 9.14 -1.56
N ALA A 144 26.80 7.85 -1.90
CA ALA A 144 27.76 6.89 -1.34
C ALA A 144 29.24 7.21 -1.63
N LEU A 145 29.54 8.23 -2.44
CA LEU A 145 30.91 8.67 -2.76
C LEU A 145 31.25 10.08 -2.25
N THR A 146 30.29 10.82 -1.71
CA THR A 146 30.41 12.15 -1.07
C THR A 146 31.58 12.99 -1.60
N GLU A 147 32.65 13.13 -0.83
CA GLU A 147 33.81 14.00 -1.08
C GLU A 147 34.61 13.66 -2.34
N LYS A 148 34.36 12.52 -2.99
CA LYS A 148 35.06 12.13 -4.23
C LYS A 148 34.37 12.67 -5.48
N VAL A 149 33.10 13.09 -5.36
CA VAL A 149 32.29 13.61 -6.46
C VAL A 149 32.52 15.11 -6.62
N SER A 150 32.95 15.52 -7.80
CA SER A 150 33.14 16.93 -8.20
C SER A 150 32.64 17.19 -9.61
N ASP A 151 32.58 18.47 -10.03
CA ASP A 151 32.03 18.87 -11.33
C ASP A 151 32.62 18.05 -12.49
N GLY A 152 33.95 17.88 -12.52
CA GLY A 152 34.63 17.08 -13.55
C GLY A 152 34.29 15.59 -13.54
N THR A 153 33.79 15.03 -12.43
CA THR A 153 33.32 13.64 -12.35
C THR A 153 31.91 13.45 -12.92
N VAL A 154 31.10 14.51 -12.94
CA VAL A 154 29.71 14.46 -13.43
C VAL A 154 29.54 14.90 -14.88
N VAL A 155 30.53 15.58 -15.48
CA VAL A 155 30.52 15.97 -16.90
C VAL A 155 30.02 14.87 -17.85
N PRO A 156 30.44 13.59 -17.75
CA PRO A 156 29.99 12.56 -18.70
C PRO A 156 28.52 12.14 -18.54
N PHE A 157 27.86 12.48 -17.43
CA PHE A 157 26.42 12.29 -17.23
C PHE A 157 25.56 13.46 -17.74
N THR A 158 26.14 14.60 -18.13
CA THR A 158 25.40 15.79 -18.60
C THR A 158 24.50 15.50 -19.80
N GLN A 159 24.89 14.56 -20.66
CA GLN A 159 24.10 14.02 -21.78
C GLN A 159 22.90 13.13 -21.36
N CYS A 160 22.79 12.73 -20.10
CA CYS A 160 21.68 11.91 -19.61
C CYS A 160 20.43 12.78 -19.41
N LYS A 161 19.71 13.10 -20.48
CA LYS A 161 18.53 14.01 -20.47
C LYS A 161 17.19 13.31 -20.17
N ARG A 162 17.21 12.12 -19.54
CA ARG A 162 16.04 11.33 -19.11
C ARG A 162 16.04 10.98 -17.62
N ILE A 163 16.79 11.72 -16.79
CA ILE A 163 16.84 11.49 -15.34
C ILE A 163 15.49 11.86 -14.73
N GLU A 164 14.85 10.89 -14.09
CA GLU A 164 13.62 11.04 -13.30
C GLU A 164 13.91 11.35 -11.83
N ARG A 165 15.03 10.83 -11.29
CA ARG A 165 15.46 11.05 -9.90
C ARG A 165 16.98 11.23 -9.81
N LEU A 166 17.43 12.32 -9.19
CA LEU A 166 18.84 12.68 -9.01
C LEU A 166 19.17 12.88 -7.52
N THR A 167 20.19 12.17 -7.01
CA THR A 167 20.62 12.23 -5.60
C THR A 167 22.13 12.47 -5.50
N LEU A 168 22.50 13.61 -4.93
CA LEU A 168 23.85 14.16 -4.84
C LEU A 168 24.23 14.56 -3.40
N THR A 169 23.57 13.98 -2.41
CA THR A 169 23.74 14.27 -0.97
C THR A 169 25.20 14.26 -0.53
N ASN A 170 25.65 15.33 0.12
CA ASN A 170 26.99 15.53 0.68
C ASN A 170 28.15 15.34 -0.33
N CYS A 171 27.89 15.52 -1.64
CA CYS A 171 28.91 15.55 -2.69
C CYS A 171 29.69 16.89 -2.69
N SER A 172 30.38 17.20 -1.58
CA SER A 172 30.90 18.52 -1.19
C SER A 172 31.87 19.22 -2.16
N LYS A 173 32.34 18.56 -3.22
CA LYS A 173 33.18 19.15 -4.28
C LYS A 173 32.42 19.44 -5.59
N LEU A 174 31.10 19.26 -5.61
CA LEU A 174 30.22 19.84 -6.62
C LEU A 174 30.00 21.33 -6.38
N THR A 175 29.82 22.07 -7.47
CA THR A 175 29.40 23.48 -7.47
C THR A 175 28.11 23.65 -8.28
N ASP A 176 27.60 24.87 -8.33
CA ASP A 176 26.47 25.23 -9.18
C ASP A 176 26.64 24.79 -10.63
N LYS A 177 27.88 24.76 -11.15
CA LYS A 177 28.14 24.26 -12.50
C LYS A 177 27.83 22.77 -12.63
N GLY A 178 28.43 21.92 -11.79
CA GLY A 178 28.26 20.47 -11.90
C GLY A 178 26.80 20.02 -11.73
N VAL A 179 25.99 20.76 -10.98
CA VAL A 179 24.56 20.48 -10.81
C VAL A 179 23.72 21.09 -11.93
N SER A 180 23.96 22.34 -12.35
CA SER A 180 23.29 22.94 -13.52
C SER A 180 23.49 22.11 -14.79
N ASP A 181 24.72 21.69 -15.09
CA ASP A 181 25.05 20.91 -16.30
C ASP A 181 24.31 19.55 -16.33
N LEU A 182 23.95 18.99 -15.15
CA LEU A 182 23.14 17.78 -15.00
C LEU A 182 21.63 18.05 -15.18
N VAL A 183 21.07 19.10 -14.58
CA VAL A 183 19.62 19.36 -14.60
C VAL A 183 19.13 20.10 -15.84
N GLU A 184 20.02 20.78 -16.57
CA GLU A 184 19.64 21.42 -17.84
C GLU A 184 19.07 20.40 -18.83
N GLY A 185 17.96 20.72 -19.49
CA GLY A 185 17.26 19.83 -20.43
C GLY A 185 16.54 18.62 -19.82
N ASN A 186 16.69 18.33 -18.52
CA ASN A 186 16.09 17.17 -17.86
C ASN A 186 14.59 17.36 -17.53
N ARG A 187 13.76 17.55 -18.56
CA ARG A 187 12.30 17.81 -18.46
C ARG A 187 11.49 16.68 -17.79
N HIS A 188 12.10 15.53 -17.56
CA HIS A 188 11.50 14.37 -16.88
C HIS A 188 11.85 14.28 -15.39
N LEU A 189 12.64 15.21 -14.85
CA LEU A 189 13.07 15.19 -13.44
C LEU A 189 11.87 15.37 -12.50
N GLN A 190 11.63 14.36 -11.67
CA GLN A 190 10.57 14.31 -10.66
C GLN A 190 11.13 14.47 -9.24
N ALA A 191 12.38 14.07 -8.99
CA ALA A 191 13.04 14.27 -7.70
C ALA A 191 14.46 14.80 -7.85
N LEU A 192 14.78 15.84 -7.08
CA LEU A 192 16.13 16.35 -6.91
C LEU A 192 16.48 16.37 -5.41
N ASP A 193 17.56 15.68 -5.06
CA ASP A 193 18.19 15.76 -3.74
C ASP A 193 19.64 16.22 -3.89
N VAL A 194 19.91 17.42 -3.38
CA VAL A 194 21.22 18.09 -3.39
C VAL A 194 21.62 18.49 -1.97
N SER A 195 21.16 17.73 -0.97
CA SER A 195 21.38 18.04 0.44
C SER A 195 22.86 18.05 0.85
N GLU A 196 23.21 18.88 1.84
CA GLU A 196 24.56 19.23 2.31
C GLU A 196 25.51 19.79 1.24
N LEU A 197 25.02 20.16 0.04
CA LEU A 197 25.82 20.91 -0.94
C LEU A 197 25.89 22.40 -0.57
N ARG A 198 26.57 22.68 0.55
CA ARG A 198 26.85 24.03 1.13
C ARG A 198 27.58 24.98 0.16
N SER A 199 28.06 24.48 -0.98
CA SER A 199 28.66 25.23 -2.08
C SER A 199 27.64 25.95 -2.97
N LEU A 200 26.47 25.34 -3.23
CA LEU A 200 25.47 25.78 -4.21
C LEU A 200 24.82 27.11 -3.83
N THR A 201 24.31 27.80 -4.84
CA THR A 201 23.59 29.07 -4.74
C THR A 201 22.28 29.01 -5.52
N ASP A 202 21.57 30.13 -5.56
CA ASP A 202 20.35 30.33 -6.35
C ASP A 202 20.50 29.98 -7.85
N HIS A 203 21.73 30.03 -8.41
CA HIS A 203 21.99 29.68 -9.81
C HIS A 203 21.50 28.27 -10.17
N THR A 204 21.78 27.26 -9.33
CA THR A 204 21.29 25.89 -9.57
C THR A 204 19.76 25.85 -9.65
N LEU A 205 19.08 26.52 -8.72
CA LEU A 205 17.62 26.45 -8.60
C LEU A 205 16.89 27.26 -9.67
N PHE A 206 17.45 28.37 -10.16
CA PHE A 206 16.98 29.00 -11.40
C PHE A 206 17.09 28.07 -12.61
N THR A 207 18.17 27.29 -12.72
CA THR A 207 18.33 26.28 -13.78
C THR A 207 17.33 25.13 -13.63
N VAL A 208 17.03 24.69 -12.39
CA VAL A 208 15.96 23.71 -12.11
C VAL A 208 14.60 24.25 -12.52
N ALA A 209 14.21 25.45 -12.07
CA ALA A 209 12.93 26.09 -12.40
C ALA A 209 12.70 26.18 -13.92
N LYS A 210 13.73 26.58 -14.67
CA LYS A 210 13.69 26.70 -16.14
C LYS A 210 13.56 25.36 -16.87
N ASN A 211 14.06 24.25 -16.30
CA ASN A 211 14.21 22.97 -17.03
C ASN A 211 13.32 21.83 -16.52
N CYS A 212 12.83 21.88 -15.28
CA CYS A 212 12.25 20.74 -14.57
C CYS A 212 10.77 20.94 -14.17
N PRO A 213 9.83 21.24 -15.10
CA PRO A 213 8.43 21.55 -14.76
C PRO A 213 7.63 20.36 -14.18
N ARG A 214 8.19 19.14 -14.23
CA ARG A 214 7.61 17.91 -13.66
C ARG A 214 8.16 17.54 -12.26
N LEU A 215 8.91 18.45 -11.63
CA LEU A 215 9.48 18.23 -10.30
C LEU A 215 8.38 18.05 -9.26
N GLN A 216 8.47 16.96 -8.50
CA GLN A 216 7.52 16.55 -7.45
C GLN A 216 8.18 16.49 -6.07
N GLY A 217 9.50 16.32 -6.00
CA GLY A 217 10.29 16.32 -4.77
C GLY A 217 11.54 17.17 -4.88
N LEU A 218 11.72 18.11 -3.96
CA LEU A 218 12.94 18.91 -3.83
C LEU A 218 13.48 18.80 -2.40
N ASN A 219 14.73 18.36 -2.26
CA ASN A 219 15.48 18.40 -1.02
C ASN A 219 16.76 19.22 -1.20
N ILE A 220 16.82 20.36 -0.50
CA ILE A 220 17.97 21.26 -0.44
C ILE A 220 18.45 21.45 1.01
N THR A 221 18.21 20.46 1.88
CA THR A 221 18.68 20.45 3.28
C THR A 221 20.16 20.86 3.35
N GLY A 222 20.52 21.84 4.18
CA GLY A 222 21.90 22.30 4.35
C GLY A 222 22.46 23.18 3.22
N CYS A 223 21.70 23.54 2.19
CA CYS A 223 22.15 24.44 1.11
C CYS A 223 22.13 25.92 1.55
N VAL A 224 22.94 26.28 2.55
CA VAL A 224 22.90 27.55 3.29
C VAL A 224 22.97 28.85 2.47
N LYS A 225 23.41 28.82 1.19
CA LYS A 225 23.48 30.01 0.33
C LYS A 225 22.28 30.21 -0.60
N VAL A 226 21.30 29.29 -0.61
CA VAL A 226 20.03 29.47 -1.33
C VAL A 226 19.18 30.52 -0.61
N THR A 227 18.51 31.38 -1.38
CA THR A 227 17.62 32.43 -0.88
C THR A 227 16.18 32.24 -1.37
N ASP A 228 15.26 33.11 -0.93
CA ASP A 228 13.87 33.06 -1.39
C ASP A 228 13.71 33.27 -2.90
N ASP A 229 14.61 34.00 -3.57
CA ASP A 229 14.42 34.43 -4.96
C ASP A 229 14.43 33.25 -5.95
N SER A 230 15.30 32.26 -5.75
CA SER A 230 15.28 31.05 -6.57
C SER A 230 14.16 30.08 -6.19
N LEU A 231 13.77 30.04 -4.91
CA LEU A 231 12.65 29.23 -4.46
C LEU A 231 11.30 29.74 -5.00
N VAL A 232 11.12 31.07 -5.11
CA VAL A 232 9.96 31.68 -5.79
C VAL A 232 9.95 31.31 -7.28
N ALA A 233 11.10 31.33 -7.96
CA ALA A 233 11.18 30.86 -9.34
C ALA A 233 10.84 29.36 -9.47
N VAL A 234 11.23 28.53 -8.49
CA VAL A 234 10.88 27.11 -8.45
C VAL A 234 9.37 26.92 -8.21
N SER A 235 8.74 27.57 -7.23
CA SER A 235 7.31 27.41 -6.94
C SER A 235 6.42 27.81 -8.13
N GLU A 236 6.76 28.91 -8.80
CA GLU A 236 6.01 29.43 -9.96
C GLU A 236 6.05 28.50 -11.18
N ASN A 237 7.14 27.75 -11.38
CA ASN A 237 7.38 26.91 -12.56
C ASN A 237 7.17 25.41 -12.30
N CYS A 238 7.49 24.91 -11.10
CA CYS A 238 7.44 23.50 -10.70
C CYS A 238 6.17 23.17 -9.89
N ARG A 239 4.99 23.57 -10.39
CA ARG A 239 3.69 23.49 -9.68
C ARG A 239 3.21 22.08 -9.29
N GLN A 240 3.96 21.04 -9.67
CA GLN A 240 3.69 19.64 -9.32
C GLN A 240 4.37 19.17 -8.02
N ILE A 241 5.07 20.06 -7.29
CA ILE A 241 5.74 19.72 -6.04
C ILE A 241 4.76 19.14 -5.01
N LYS A 242 5.15 17.99 -4.46
CA LYS A 242 4.46 17.18 -3.44
C LYS A 242 5.28 17.08 -2.14
N ARG A 243 6.61 17.11 -2.26
CA ARG A 243 7.59 17.00 -1.15
C ARG A 243 8.59 18.14 -1.21
N LEU A 244 8.73 18.91 -0.14
CA LEU A 244 9.67 20.03 -0.04
C LEU A 244 10.46 19.95 1.27
N LYS A 245 11.79 19.93 1.20
CA LYS A 245 12.68 19.91 2.37
C LYS A 245 13.72 21.01 2.29
N LEU A 246 13.60 22.00 3.18
CA LEU A 246 14.44 23.21 3.26
C LEU A 246 15.31 23.24 4.53
N ASN A 247 15.46 22.10 5.21
CA ASN A 247 16.05 22.01 6.54
C ASN A 247 17.43 22.69 6.62
N GLY A 248 17.63 23.61 7.55
CA GLY A 248 18.90 24.34 7.73
C GLY A 248 19.23 25.32 6.59
N VAL A 249 18.31 25.64 5.67
CA VAL A 249 18.51 26.72 4.70
C VAL A 249 18.21 28.06 5.37
N ILE A 250 19.22 28.59 6.06
CA ILE A 250 19.12 29.71 7.00
C ILE A 250 18.73 31.08 6.41
N GLN A 251 18.70 31.24 5.08
CA GLN A 251 18.32 32.49 4.41
C GLN A 251 16.88 32.49 3.85
N VAL A 252 16.11 31.42 4.06
CA VAL A 252 14.71 31.28 3.62
C VAL A 252 13.79 31.96 4.62
N THR A 253 12.93 32.85 4.13
CA THR A 253 11.93 33.58 4.91
C THR A 253 10.51 33.18 4.51
N ASP A 254 9.50 33.80 5.13
CA ASP A 254 8.10 33.59 4.74
C ASP A 254 7.83 33.81 3.24
N LYS A 255 8.64 34.64 2.54
CA LYS A 255 8.46 34.97 1.11
C LYS A 255 8.38 33.73 0.21
N SER A 256 9.31 32.79 0.32
CA SER A 256 9.30 31.59 -0.53
C SER A 256 8.22 30.60 -0.11
N VAL A 257 7.99 30.45 1.20
CA VAL A 257 6.97 29.52 1.74
C VAL A 257 5.56 29.96 1.35
N LEU A 258 5.27 31.26 1.34
CA LEU A 258 4.04 31.83 0.78
C LEU A 258 3.92 31.54 -0.73
N SER A 259 4.98 31.74 -1.50
CA SER A 259 4.93 31.41 -2.94
C SER A 259 4.70 29.91 -3.20
N PHE A 260 5.17 29.01 -2.32
CA PHE A 260 4.81 27.59 -2.36
C PHE A 260 3.36 27.31 -1.92
N SER A 261 2.81 28.00 -0.91
CA SER A 261 1.39 27.82 -0.53
C SER A 261 0.43 28.18 -1.66
N ASP A 262 0.83 29.16 -2.48
CA ASP A 262 -0.04 29.75 -3.49
C ASP A 262 0.09 29.05 -4.86
N ASN A 263 1.33 28.67 -5.26
CA ASN A 263 1.58 28.05 -6.56
C ASN A 263 1.56 26.51 -6.57
N CYS A 264 1.74 25.84 -5.41
CA CYS A 264 1.92 24.38 -5.32
C CYS A 264 0.85 23.68 -4.45
N PRO A 265 -0.44 23.69 -4.82
CA PRO A 265 -1.53 23.11 -4.03
C PRO A 265 -1.51 21.57 -3.91
N SER A 266 -0.57 20.90 -4.60
CA SER A 266 -0.36 19.44 -4.54
C SER A 266 0.57 18.98 -3.41
N ILE A 267 1.09 19.90 -2.59
CA ILE A 267 2.02 19.58 -1.50
C ILE A 267 1.38 18.65 -0.46
N LEU A 268 2.13 17.61 -0.09
CA LEU A 268 1.79 16.60 0.91
C LEU A 268 2.75 16.61 2.11
N GLU A 269 4.02 16.95 1.89
CA GLU A 269 5.09 16.86 2.90
C GLU A 269 5.97 18.13 2.85
N ILE A 270 6.07 18.84 3.97
CA ILE A 270 6.97 19.99 4.18
C ILE A 270 7.87 19.76 5.40
N ASP A 271 9.16 19.98 5.21
CA ASP A 271 10.18 19.98 6.26
C ASP A 271 10.94 21.34 6.22
N LEU A 272 10.77 22.15 7.28
CA LEU A 272 11.39 23.46 7.48
C LEU A 272 12.29 23.46 8.74
N HIS A 273 12.89 22.32 9.08
CA HIS A 273 13.67 22.19 10.32
C HIS A 273 14.83 23.20 10.36
N ASP A 274 14.97 23.95 11.45
CA ASP A 274 15.99 24.98 11.67
C ASP A 274 15.95 26.19 10.69
N CYS A 275 14.83 26.38 9.96
CA CYS A 275 14.58 27.57 9.15
C CYS A 275 14.20 28.78 10.03
N LYS A 276 15.18 29.36 10.73
CA LYS A 276 15.00 30.36 11.80
C LYS A 276 14.32 31.68 11.40
N LEU A 277 14.20 31.99 10.11
CA LEU A 277 13.52 33.21 9.61
C LEU A 277 12.06 32.97 9.20
N ILE A 278 11.52 31.78 9.46
CA ILE A 278 10.12 31.42 9.23
C ILE A 278 9.27 31.83 10.44
N THR A 279 8.17 32.54 10.19
CA THR A 279 7.28 33.06 11.24
C THR A 279 5.91 32.37 11.22
N ASN A 280 5.02 32.84 12.11
CA ASN A 280 3.60 32.46 12.11
C ASN A 280 2.94 32.58 10.73
N THR A 281 3.33 33.57 9.91
CA THR A 281 2.70 33.87 8.61
C THR A 281 2.77 32.68 7.65
N SER A 282 3.94 32.05 7.55
CA SER A 282 4.13 30.81 6.78
C SER A 282 3.19 29.70 7.24
N VAL A 283 3.16 29.43 8.55
CA VAL A 283 2.36 28.34 9.12
C VAL A 283 0.87 28.57 8.86
N THR A 284 0.39 29.81 9.07
CA THR A 284 -1.00 30.20 8.80
C THR A 284 -1.36 29.99 7.33
N SER A 285 -0.49 30.39 6.37
CA SER A 285 -0.75 30.23 4.94
C SER A 285 -0.69 28.78 4.47
N LEU A 286 0.35 28.04 4.87
CA LEU A 286 0.50 26.62 4.55
C LEU A 286 -0.73 25.81 4.98
N LEU A 287 -1.21 26.02 6.21
CA LEU A 287 -2.40 25.32 6.71
C LEU A 287 -3.69 25.79 6.03
N SER A 288 -3.82 27.09 5.73
CA SER A 288 -4.99 27.64 5.04
C SER A 288 -5.15 27.11 3.61
N SER A 289 -4.06 27.11 2.83
CA SER A 289 -4.09 26.76 1.40
C SER A 289 -3.92 25.26 1.15
N LEU A 290 -3.02 24.56 1.85
CA LEU A 290 -2.63 23.18 1.53
C LEU A 290 -3.54 22.13 2.19
N ARG A 291 -4.79 22.06 1.74
CA ARG A 291 -5.83 21.13 2.25
C ARG A 291 -5.42 19.63 2.23
N ASN A 292 -4.43 19.27 1.40
CA ASN A 292 -3.91 17.91 1.25
C ASN A 292 -2.65 17.60 2.08
N LEU A 293 -2.12 18.57 2.84
CA LEU A 293 -0.90 18.44 3.63
C LEU A 293 -1.03 17.28 4.65
N ARG A 294 -0.03 16.39 4.65
CA ARG A 294 0.04 15.16 5.48
C ARG A 294 1.10 15.26 6.56
N GLU A 295 2.19 15.94 6.26
CA GLU A 295 3.35 16.11 7.15
C GLU A 295 3.85 17.54 7.09
N LEU A 296 3.96 18.16 8.27
CA LEU A 296 4.52 19.49 8.47
C LEU A 296 5.52 19.44 9.62
N ARG A 297 6.78 19.80 9.36
CA ARG A 297 7.82 19.89 10.38
C ARG A 297 8.38 21.30 10.42
N LEU A 298 8.41 21.85 11.63
CA LEU A 298 8.79 23.23 11.96
C LEU A 298 9.81 23.25 13.11
N ALA A 299 10.44 22.10 13.38
CA ALA A 299 11.35 21.92 14.49
C ALA A 299 12.51 22.94 14.44
N HIS A 300 12.81 23.58 15.57
CA HIS A 300 13.79 24.65 15.73
C HIS A 300 13.47 26.00 15.05
N CYS A 301 12.25 26.20 14.52
CA CYS A 301 11.75 27.53 14.15
C CYS A 301 11.24 28.28 15.41
N THR A 302 12.05 29.18 15.96
CA THR A 302 11.82 29.83 17.27
C THR A 302 10.74 30.91 17.27
N GLU A 303 10.51 31.57 16.13
CA GLU A 303 9.57 32.68 16.00
C GLU A 303 8.10 32.23 15.96
N ILE A 304 7.88 30.91 15.84
CA ILE A 304 6.55 30.29 15.82
C ILE A 304 5.98 30.27 17.24
N ASN A 305 4.80 30.85 17.40
CA ASN A 305 4.05 30.92 18.65
C ASN A 305 2.56 30.64 18.41
N ASP A 306 1.75 30.70 19.47
CA ASP A 306 0.33 30.37 19.44
C ASP A 306 -0.46 31.03 18.29
N SER A 307 -0.07 32.25 17.91
CA SER A 307 -0.70 33.03 16.84
C SER A 307 -0.67 32.33 15.46
N ALA A 308 0.30 31.45 15.21
CA ALA A 308 0.36 30.62 13.99
C ALA A 308 -0.86 29.69 13.80
N PHE A 309 -1.52 29.32 14.91
CA PHE A 309 -2.62 28.35 14.92
C PHE A 309 -3.95 29.01 15.34
N LEU A 310 -3.90 29.99 16.23
CA LEU A 310 -5.08 30.74 16.65
C LEU A 310 -5.63 31.66 15.55
N SER A 311 -4.77 32.16 14.64
CA SER A 311 -5.16 32.98 13.48
C SER A 311 -6.02 32.28 12.42
N LEU A 312 -6.05 30.94 12.43
CA LEU A 312 -6.73 30.15 11.41
C LEU A 312 -8.27 30.35 11.49
N PRO A 313 -9.01 30.29 10.37
CA PRO A 313 -10.48 30.30 10.37
C PRO A 313 -11.07 29.16 11.20
N GLU A 314 -12.08 29.44 12.04
CA GLU A 314 -12.59 28.46 13.04
C GLU A 314 -13.04 27.12 12.45
N HIS A 315 -13.67 27.14 11.27
CA HIS A 315 -14.18 25.94 10.59
C HIS A 315 -13.11 25.17 9.79
N LEU A 316 -11.84 25.57 9.86
CA LEU A 316 -10.76 24.98 9.08
C LEU A 316 -10.26 23.67 9.70
N VAL A 317 -10.56 22.55 9.03
CA VAL A 317 -10.18 21.18 9.42
C VAL A 317 -9.08 20.63 8.49
N PHE A 318 -8.09 19.94 9.05
CA PHE A 318 -6.93 19.36 8.35
C PHE A 318 -7.04 17.84 8.25
N ASP A 319 -8.06 17.37 7.53
CA ASP A 319 -8.39 15.94 7.39
C ASP A 319 -7.26 15.07 6.86
N SER A 320 -6.29 15.65 6.16
CA SER A 320 -5.11 14.97 5.60
C SER A 320 -3.90 14.91 6.54
N LEU A 321 -3.82 15.79 7.56
CA LEU A 321 -2.62 15.94 8.39
C LEU A 321 -2.44 14.74 9.34
N ARG A 322 -1.25 14.14 9.34
CA ARG A 322 -0.89 12.95 10.13
C ARG A 322 0.33 13.16 11.00
N ILE A 323 1.27 13.99 10.55
CA ILE A 323 2.53 14.24 11.25
C ILE A 323 2.68 15.75 11.43
N LEU A 324 2.87 16.18 12.68
CA LEU A 324 3.23 17.55 13.03
C LEU A 324 4.41 17.54 14.01
N ASP A 325 5.47 18.26 13.67
CA ASP A 325 6.65 18.43 14.52
C ASP A 325 6.90 19.92 14.82
N LEU A 326 6.80 20.28 16.10
CA LEU A 326 7.03 21.62 16.66
C LEU A 326 8.19 21.61 17.66
N THR A 327 9.12 20.67 17.55
CA THR A 327 10.25 20.53 18.48
C THR A 327 11.02 21.85 18.63
N ALA A 328 11.18 22.35 19.85
CA ALA A 328 11.80 23.64 20.14
C ALA A 328 11.12 24.90 19.55
N CYS A 329 9.86 24.80 19.08
CA CYS A 329 8.98 25.95 18.97
C CYS A 329 8.52 26.35 20.39
N GLU A 330 9.44 26.95 21.16
CA GLU A 330 9.28 27.10 22.62
C GLU A 330 8.09 27.96 23.02
N ASN A 331 7.67 28.88 22.14
CA ASN A 331 6.58 29.83 22.36
C ASN A 331 5.17 29.26 22.08
N VAL A 332 5.06 27.96 21.78
CA VAL A 332 3.79 27.23 21.62
C VAL A 332 3.30 26.69 22.97
N LYS A 333 2.01 26.90 23.27
CA LYS A 333 1.35 26.62 24.55
C LYS A 333 0.06 25.83 24.37
N ASP A 334 -0.62 25.57 25.48
CA ASP A 334 -1.84 24.75 25.56
C ASP A 334 -2.94 25.15 24.59
N ASP A 335 -3.28 26.44 24.49
CA ASP A 335 -4.42 26.90 23.68
C ASP A 335 -4.16 26.70 22.17
N ALA A 336 -2.90 26.76 21.73
CA ALA A 336 -2.51 26.44 20.36
C ALA A 336 -2.52 24.94 20.08
N VAL A 337 -2.05 24.10 21.01
CA VAL A 337 -2.12 22.63 20.84
C VAL A 337 -3.58 22.15 20.88
N GLU A 338 -4.44 22.74 21.72
CA GLU A 338 -5.88 22.48 21.66
C GLU A 338 -6.46 22.89 20.30
N ARG A 339 -6.10 24.07 19.77
CA ARG A 339 -6.55 24.49 18.44
C ARG A 339 -6.07 23.54 17.35
N ILE A 340 -4.81 23.12 17.38
CA ILE A 340 -4.23 22.12 16.47
C ILE A 340 -5.02 20.80 16.52
N VAL A 341 -5.28 20.27 17.71
CA VAL A 341 -5.96 18.97 17.85
C VAL A 341 -7.43 19.04 17.41
N ASN A 342 -8.12 20.14 17.73
CA ASN A 342 -9.49 20.38 17.29
C ASN A 342 -9.57 20.49 15.75
N SER A 343 -8.61 21.19 15.11
CA SER A 343 -8.54 21.32 13.66
C SER A 343 -7.97 20.09 12.95
N ALA A 344 -7.15 19.25 13.59
CA ALA A 344 -6.49 18.08 12.97
C ALA A 344 -6.80 16.76 13.72
N PRO A 345 -8.09 16.33 13.79
CA PRO A 345 -8.52 15.20 14.63
C PRO A 345 -7.98 13.83 14.20
N ARG A 346 -7.30 13.76 13.05
CA ARG A 346 -6.69 12.55 12.47
C ARG A 346 -5.16 12.51 12.61
N LEU A 347 -4.56 13.41 13.41
CA LEU A 347 -3.13 13.36 13.74
C LEU A 347 -2.72 12.00 14.32
N ARG A 348 -1.54 11.53 13.91
CA ARG A 348 -0.99 10.22 14.23
C ARG A 348 0.37 10.32 14.94
N ASN A 349 1.21 11.26 14.51
CA ASN A 349 2.46 11.62 15.14
C ASN A 349 2.39 13.09 15.55
N LEU A 350 2.62 13.39 16.82
CA LEU A 350 2.71 14.76 17.34
C LEU A 350 3.99 14.91 18.17
N VAL A 351 4.83 15.85 17.77
CA VAL A 351 6.14 16.10 18.41
C VAL A 351 6.12 17.53 18.98
N LEU A 352 6.20 17.64 20.30
CA LEU A 352 6.18 18.89 21.07
C LEU A 352 7.43 18.99 21.96
N ALA A 353 8.51 18.32 21.56
CA ALA A 353 9.71 18.23 22.37
C ALA A 353 10.30 19.62 22.64
N LYS A 354 10.65 19.94 23.88
CA LYS A 354 11.12 21.28 24.30
C LYS A 354 10.10 22.42 24.14
N CYS A 355 8.81 22.16 23.90
CA CYS A 355 7.76 23.17 24.11
C CYS A 355 7.54 23.36 25.62
N ARG A 356 8.40 24.16 26.26
CA ARG A 356 8.55 24.22 27.74
C ARG A 356 7.31 24.74 28.49
N PHE A 357 6.39 25.42 27.80
CA PHE A 357 5.18 26.01 28.40
C PHE A 357 3.90 25.17 28.27
N VAL A 358 3.94 23.99 27.63
CA VAL A 358 2.77 23.09 27.61
C VAL A 358 2.57 22.42 28.97
N THR A 359 1.33 22.15 29.34
CA THR A 359 0.93 21.58 30.63
C THR A 359 0.03 20.35 30.46
N ASP A 360 -0.52 19.84 31.56
CA ASP A 360 -1.56 18.81 31.56
C ASP A 360 -2.77 19.18 30.66
N ARG A 361 -3.05 20.48 30.43
CA ARG A 361 -4.11 20.93 29.49
C ARG A 361 -3.83 20.53 28.05
N THR A 362 -2.58 20.66 27.58
CA THR A 362 -2.14 20.12 26.27
C THR A 362 -2.42 18.63 26.17
N VAL A 363 -2.09 17.86 27.21
CA VAL A 363 -2.27 16.40 27.18
C VAL A 363 -3.76 16.04 27.19
N GLN A 364 -4.59 16.75 27.97
CA GLN A 364 -6.04 16.64 27.95
C GLN A 364 -6.64 16.96 26.56
N ALA A 365 -6.09 17.94 25.84
CA ALA A 365 -6.48 18.19 24.45
C ALA A 365 -6.06 17.04 23.52
N ILE A 366 -4.82 16.56 23.62
CA ILE A 366 -4.29 15.43 22.82
C ILE A 366 -5.13 14.16 22.99
N CYS A 367 -5.76 13.94 24.15
CA CYS A 367 -6.68 12.82 24.37
C CYS A 367 -7.83 12.75 23.35
N LYS A 368 -8.25 13.89 22.76
CA LYS A 368 -9.29 13.94 21.72
C LYS A 368 -8.91 13.20 20.43
N LEU A 369 -7.62 12.95 20.17
CA LEU A 369 -7.14 12.17 19.03
C LEU A 369 -7.43 10.66 19.18
N GLY A 370 -7.61 10.18 20.42
CA GLY A 370 -7.98 8.80 20.75
C GLY A 370 -7.25 7.72 19.94
N LYS A 371 -8.01 6.95 19.15
CA LYS A 371 -7.51 5.81 18.36
C LYS A 371 -6.61 6.17 17.15
N ASN A 372 -6.39 7.46 16.87
CA ASN A 372 -5.56 7.92 15.75
C ASN A 372 -4.08 8.10 16.15
N LEU A 373 -3.82 8.46 17.42
CA LEU A 373 -2.49 8.74 17.93
C LEU A 373 -1.66 7.45 18.08
N HIS A 374 -0.48 7.43 17.45
CA HIS A 374 0.47 6.32 17.49
C HIS A 374 1.88 6.73 17.98
N TYR A 375 2.25 8.00 17.84
CA TYR A 375 3.55 8.54 18.24
C TYR A 375 3.31 9.88 18.94
N VAL A 376 3.83 10.04 20.15
CA VAL A 376 3.79 11.33 20.86
C VAL A 376 5.13 11.60 21.56
N HIS A 377 5.68 12.79 21.40
CA HIS A 377 6.95 13.18 22.03
C HIS A 377 6.76 14.47 22.81
N LEU A 378 6.94 14.38 24.12
CA LEU A 378 6.71 15.43 25.11
C LEU A 378 7.98 15.67 25.98
N GLY A 379 9.10 15.04 25.64
CA GLY A 379 10.38 15.29 26.31
C GLY A 379 10.74 16.79 26.40
N HIS A 380 11.23 17.20 27.57
CA HIS A 380 11.46 18.57 28.04
C HIS A 380 10.20 19.41 28.36
N CYS A 381 8.99 18.85 28.27
CA CYS A 381 7.77 19.48 28.80
C CYS A 381 7.65 19.23 30.31
N SER A 382 8.42 19.99 31.11
CA SER A 382 8.59 19.78 32.56
C SER A 382 7.38 20.13 33.43
N ASN A 383 6.26 20.54 32.83
CA ASN A 383 5.01 20.87 33.52
C ASN A 383 3.92 19.79 33.39
N ILE A 384 4.23 18.65 32.75
CA ILE A 384 3.33 17.49 32.64
C ILE A 384 3.46 16.60 33.87
N THR A 385 2.33 16.16 34.44
CA THR A 385 2.24 15.31 35.64
C THR A 385 1.75 13.89 35.33
N ASP A 386 1.82 12.98 36.31
CA ASP A 386 1.31 11.61 36.17
C ASP A 386 -0.19 11.59 35.81
N ALA A 387 -0.99 12.55 36.29
CA ALA A 387 -2.44 12.58 36.03
C ALA A 387 -2.75 12.72 34.53
N ALA A 388 -2.03 13.59 33.84
CA ALA A 388 -2.13 13.77 32.40
C ALA A 388 -1.71 12.53 31.61
N VAL A 389 -0.58 11.90 31.98
CA VAL A 389 -0.12 10.67 31.31
C VAL A 389 -1.10 9.52 31.54
N ILE A 390 -1.69 9.42 32.74
CA ILE A 390 -2.72 8.42 33.07
C ILE A 390 -3.99 8.63 32.23
N GLN A 391 -4.42 9.88 32.03
CA GLN A 391 -5.55 10.20 31.15
C GLN A 391 -5.22 9.89 29.68
N LEU A 392 -4.03 10.25 29.21
CA LEU A 392 -3.56 9.98 27.84
C LEU A 392 -3.59 8.49 27.49
N VAL A 393 -3.14 7.62 28.40
CA VAL A 393 -3.18 6.16 28.17
C VAL A 393 -4.61 5.64 28.05
N LYS A 394 -5.53 6.13 28.90
CA LYS A 394 -6.94 5.72 28.88
C LYS A 394 -7.64 6.12 27.58
N SER A 395 -7.32 7.28 27.02
CA SER A 395 -7.90 7.77 25.75
C SER A 395 -7.20 7.22 24.49
N CYS A 396 -5.87 7.14 24.49
CA CYS A 396 -5.05 6.90 23.30
C CYS A 396 -4.37 5.52 23.31
N ASN A 397 -5.15 4.45 23.52
CA ASN A 397 -4.68 3.07 23.70
C ASN A 397 -3.88 2.43 22.54
N ARG A 398 -3.68 3.13 21.42
CA ARG A 398 -2.89 2.68 20.25
C ARG A 398 -1.48 3.26 20.17
N ILE A 399 -1.06 4.09 21.14
CA ILE A 399 0.31 4.62 21.23
C ILE A 399 1.36 3.49 21.12
N ARG A 400 2.36 3.71 20.26
CA ARG A 400 3.49 2.80 19.98
C ARG A 400 4.84 3.39 20.35
N TYR A 401 4.95 4.71 20.27
CA TYR A 401 6.09 5.49 20.73
C TYR A 401 5.62 6.57 21.69
N ILE A 402 6.27 6.67 22.84
CA ILE A 402 6.14 7.82 23.75
C ILE A 402 7.51 8.23 24.28
N ASP A 403 7.79 9.53 24.26
CA ASP A 403 8.97 10.10 24.94
C ASP A 403 8.54 11.21 25.90
N LEU A 404 8.99 11.08 27.15
CA LEU A 404 8.73 11.95 28.29
C LEU A 404 10.05 12.35 28.97
N ALA A 405 11.18 12.34 28.26
CA ALA A 405 12.49 12.68 28.80
C ALA A 405 12.49 14.05 29.50
N CYS A 406 13.12 14.21 30.66
CA CYS A 406 13.13 15.45 31.45
C CYS A 406 11.73 15.97 31.88
N CYS A 407 10.67 15.16 31.81
CA CYS A 407 9.40 15.44 32.49
C CYS A 407 9.55 15.15 33.99
N ASN A 408 10.22 16.05 34.71
CA ASN A 408 10.69 15.84 36.08
C ASN A 408 9.58 15.70 37.16
N ARG A 409 8.30 15.86 36.79
CA ARG A 409 7.13 15.69 37.68
C ARG A 409 6.46 14.32 37.55
N LEU A 410 7.02 13.42 36.73
CA LEU A 410 6.53 12.05 36.56
C LEU A 410 7.16 11.10 37.58
N THR A 411 6.34 10.23 38.16
CA THR A 411 6.72 9.19 39.10
C THR A 411 6.41 7.80 38.52
N ASP A 412 6.63 6.73 39.30
CA ASP A 412 6.29 5.37 38.89
C ASP A 412 4.81 5.20 38.46
N ALA A 413 3.90 6.07 38.92
CA ALA A 413 2.47 5.98 38.58
C ALA A 413 2.17 6.14 37.08
N SER A 414 2.84 7.07 36.38
CA SER A 414 2.66 7.21 34.93
C SER A 414 3.21 6.02 34.16
N VAL A 415 4.38 5.47 34.55
CA VAL A 415 4.99 4.33 33.85
C VAL A 415 4.22 3.03 34.11
N GLN A 416 3.69 2.85 35.33
CA GLN A 416 2.76 1.75 35.64
C GLN A 416 1.52 1.77 34.75
N GLN A 417 0.93 2.94 34.50
CA GLN A 417 -0.18 3.06 33.56
C GLN A 417 0.28 2.88 32.10
N LEU A 418 1.44 3.40 31.69
CA LEU A 418 1.98 3.22 30.34
C LEU A 418 2.25 1.75 29.99
N ALA A 419 2.65 0.93 30.96
CA ALA A 419 2.84 -0.50 30.77
C ALA A 419 1.57 -1.22 30.28
N THR A 420 0.37 -0.71 30.58
CA THR A 420 -0.90 -1.29 30.13
C THR A 420 -1.17 -1.09 28.64
N LEU A 421 -0.42 -0.24 27.93
CA LEU A 421 -0.59 -0.02 26.49
C LEU A 421 -0.27 -1.31 25.70
N PRO A 422 -1.23 -1.88 24.94
CA PRO A 422 -1.02 -3.17 24.28
C PRO A 422 -0.01 -3.12 23.12
N LYS A 423 0.18 -1.96 22.49
CA LYS A 423 1.00 -1.81 21.26
C LYS A 423 2.23 -0.91 21.44
N LEU A 424 2.63 -0.64 22.68
CA LEU A 424 3.82 0.16 23.02
C LEU A 424 5.11 -0.59 22.62
N ARG A 425 5.91 0.02 21.76
CA ARG A 425 7.19 -0.52 21.24
C ARG A 425 8.41 0.27 21.71
N ARG A 426 8.26 1.58 21.92
CA ARG A 426 9.37 2.49 22.25
C ARG A 426 8.95 3.44 23.38
N ILE A 427 9.76 3.54 24.43
CA ILE A 427 9.54 4.44 25.58
C ILE A 427 10.82 5.19 25.94
N GLY A 428 10.70 6.51 26.12
CA GLY A 428 11.78 7.40 26.57
C GLY A 428 11.44 8.10 27.89
N LEU A 429 12.31 7.95 28.88
CA LEU A 429 12.19 8.48 30.25
C LEU A 429 13.52 9.13 30.72
N VAL A 430 14.39 9.53 29.79
CA VAL A 430 15.74 10.04 30.07
C VAL A 430 15.68 11.22 31.05
N LYS A 431 16.44 11.15 32.15
CA LYS A 431 16.46 12.12 33.27
C LYS A 431 15.14 12.26 34.05
N CYS A 432 14.17 11.35 33.93
CA CYS A 432 13.04 11.29 34.86
C CYS A 432 13.52 10.74 36.22
N GLN A 433 13.81 11.63 37.17
CA GLN A 433 14.52 11.30 38.42
C GLN A 433 13.67 10.52 39.43
N ALA A 434 12.35 10.69 39.44
CA ALA A 434 11.44 9.99 40.36
C ALA A 434 10.92 8.63 39.82
N ILE A 435 11.62 8.07 38.83
CA ILE A 435 11.40 6.71 38.30
C ILE A 435 12.31 5.74 39.05
N THR A 436 11.72 4.67 39.57
CA THR A 436 12.40 3.59 40.30
C THR A 436 12.18 2.25 39.61
N ASP A 437 12.76 1.16 40.14
CA ASP A 437 12.48 -0.19 39.65
C ASP A 437 10.99 -0.57 39.68
N ARG A 438 10.14 0.12 40.46
CA ARG A 438 8.68 -0.09 40.42
C ARG A 438 8.07 0.22 39.04
N SER A 439 8.64 1.19 38.31
CA SER A 439 8.30 1.43 36.90
C SER A 439 8.76 0.29 36.00
N ILE A 440 9.98 -0.18 36.21
CA ILE A 440 10.64 -1.14 35.32
C ILE A 440 10.02 -2.53 35.47
N LEU A 441 9.75 -2.95 36.71
CA LEU A 441 8.98 -4.15 37.05
C LEU A 441 7.56 -4.08 36.48
N ALA A 442 6.94 -2.91 36.38
CA ALA A 442 5.63 -2.76 35.74
C ALA A 442 5.71 -2.95 34.22
N LEU A 443 6.75 -2.44 33.55
CA LEU A 443 7.02 -2.71 32.12
C LEU A 443 7.39 -4.18 31.86
N ALA A 444 7.95 -4.86 32.86
CA ALA A 444 8.30 -6.28 32.83
C ALA A 444 7.13 -7.23 33.18
N ARG A 445 6.01 -6.75 33.72
CA ARG A 445 4.89 -7.64 34.08
C ARG A 445 4.29 -8.30 32.81
N PRO A 446 4.09 -9.64 32.80
CA PRO A 446 3.30 -10.30 31.76
C PRO A 446 1.93 -9.64 31.63
N LYS A 447 1.52 -9.33 30.40
CA LYS A 447 0.19 -8.77 30.14
C LYS A 447 -0.81 -9.91 30.22
N ILE A 448 -1.73 -9.84 31.19
CA ILE A 448 -2.81 -10.82 31.36
C ILE A 448 -3.77 -10.71 30.18
N SER A 449 -3.51 -11.48 29.13
CA SER A 449 -4.35 -11.64 27.95
C SER A 449 -5.01 -13.02 27.96
N PRO A 450 -6.24 -13.18 27.45
CA PRO A 450 -6.91 -14.48 27.33
C PRO A 450 -6.34 -15.38 26.21
N HIS A 451 -5.08 -15.18 25.82
CA HIS A 451 -4.34 -15.99 24.84
C HIS A 451 -2.96 -16.35 25.43
N PRO A 452 -2.40 -17.54 25.13
CA PRO A 452 -1.41 -18.18 26.02
C PRO A 452 -0.01 -17.56 26.04
N LEU A 453 0.30 -16.63 25.13
CA LEU A 453 1.64 -16.05 24.95
C LEU A 453 1.58 -14.52 24.85
N GLY A 454 1.22 -13.86 25.96
CA GLY A 454 1.15 -12.39 26.11
C GLY A 454 2.50 -11.66 26.11
N VAL A 455 3.36 -11.96 25.13
CA VAL A 455 4.75 -11.47 25.03
C VAL A 455 4.81 -9.95 24.89
N SER A 456 5.72 -9.30 25.63
CA SER A 456 5.89 -7.84 25.59
C SER A 456 6.28 -7.33 24.19
N SER A 457 5.60 -6.26 23.77
CA SER A 457 5.80 -5.58 22.50
C SER A 457 6.95 -4.56 22.50
N LEU A 458 7.66 -4.39 23.63
CA LEU A 458 8.74 -3.41 23.78
C LEU A 458 10.01 -3.81 23.01
N GLU A 459 10.57 -2.83 22.29
CA GLU A 459 11.73 -2.96 21.42
C GLU A 459 12.86 -1.99 21.77
N ARG A 460 12.54 -0.78 22.26
CA ARG A 460 13.55 0.23 22.66
C ARG A 460 13.13 0.94 23.95
N VAL A 461 14.04 1.01 24.91
CA VAL A 461 13.81 1.59 26.23
C VAL A 461 14.97 2.55 26.57
N HIS A 462 14.67 3.83 26.81
CA HIS A 462 15.67 4.85 27.13
C HIS A 462 15.48 5.38 28.56
N LEU A 463 16.39 4.99 29.46
CA LEU A 463 16.37 5.22 30.92
C LEU A 463 17.63 5.95 31.42
N SER A 464 18.40 6.56 30.51
CA SER A 464 19.62 7.28 30.84
C SER A 464 19.37 8.37 31.91
N TYR A 465 20.22 8.42 32.92
CA TYR A 465 20.12 9.29 34.10
C TYR A 465 18.87 9.08 34.98
N CYS A 466 18.14 7.96 34.87
CA CYS A 466 17.23 7.49 35.92
C CYS A 466 18.07 6.87 37.04
N VAL A 467 18.60 7.70 37.94
CA VAL A 467 19.62 7.30 38.93
C VAL A 467 19.13 6.34 40.02
N ASN A 468 17.81 6.15 40.16
CA ASN A 468 17.17 5.31 41.18
C ASN A 468 16.79 3.90 40.65
N LEU A 469 17.48 3.43 39.60
CA LEU A 469 17.31 2.09 39.03
C LEU A 469 18.43 1.14 39.47
N THR A 470 18.08 -0.11 39.76
CA THR A 470 19.04 -1.15 40.16
C THR A 470 19.23 -2.22 39.08
N MET A 471 20.07 -3.21 39.39
CA MET A 471 20.34 -4.35 38.53
C MET A 471 19.09 -5.23 38.36
N ASP A 472 18.30 -5.40 39.41
CA ASP A 472 17.17 -6.33 39.50
C ASP A 472 16.01 -5.91 38.60
N GLY A 473 15.64 -4.62 38.63
CA GLY A 473 14.59 -4.07 37.77
C GLY A 473 14.92 -4.24 36.29
N ILE A 474 16.17 -3.95 35.91
CA ILE A 474 16.65 -4.10 34.52
C ILE A 474 16.78 -5.57 34.11
N HIS A 475 17.20 -6.46 35.02
CA HIS A 475 17.25 -7.90 34.77
C HIS A 475 15.85 -8.47 34.50
N ALA A 476 14.87 -8.10 35.32
CA ALA A 476 13.46 -8.42 35.09
C ALA A 476 12.95 -7.90 33.74
N LEU A 477 13.27 -6.65 33.38
CA LEU A 477 12.91 -6.07 32.07
C LEU A 477 13.49 -6.88 30.90
N LEU A 478 14.77 -7.23 30.96
CA LEU A 478 15.45 -7.97 29.91
C LEU A 478 14.81 -9.34 29.68
N ASN A 479 14.48 -10.08 30.73
CA ASN A 479 13.87 -11.40 30.64
C ASN A 479 12.43 -11.37 30.13
N HIS A 480 11.61 -10.41 30.58
CA HIS A 480 10.19 -10.34 30.20
C HIS A 480 9.92 -9.54 28.91
N CYS A 481 10.92 -8.80 28.39
CA CYS A 481 10.88 -8.14 27.08
C CYS A 481 11.85 -8.79 26.09
N PRO A 482 11.54 -9.99 25.54
CA PRO A 482 12.44 -10.68 24.61
C PRO A 482 12.68 -9.90 23.31
N ARG A 483 11.71 -9.07 22.87
CA ARG A 483 11.81 -8.20 21.69
C ARG A 483 12.66 -6.93 21.90
N LEU A 484 13.20 -6.70 23.10
CA LEU A 484 14.03 -5.55 23.42
C LEU A 484 15.37 -5.62 22.66
N THR A 485 15.57 -4.69 21.71
CA THR A 485 16.77 -4.59 20.86
C THR A 485 17.61 -3.35 21.17
N HIS A 486 17.15 -2.47 22.07
CA HIS A 486 17.91 -1.30 22.50
C HIS A 486 17.57 -0.88 23.93
N LEU A 487 18.60 -0.71 24.77
CA LEU A 487 18.48 -0.30 26.15
C LEU A 487 19.55 0.76 26.47
N SER A 488 19.12 1.96 26.86
CA SER A 488 20.00 3.09 27.17
C SER A 488 19.98 3.40 28.66
N LEU A 489 21.14 3.25 29.33
CA LEU A 489 21.35 3.36 30.78
C LEU A 489 22.52 4.30 31.14
N THR A 490 22.94 5.17 30.21
CA THR A 490 23.98 6.18 30.42
C THR A 490 23.71 6.98 31.69
N GLY A 491 24.67 7.00 32.62
CA GLY A 491 24.54 7.67 33.92
C GLY A 491 23.75 6.91 35.00
N VAL A 492 23.36 5.65 34.78
CA VAL A 492 22.80 4.77 35.82
C VAL A 492 23.94 4.00 36.48
N GLN A 493 24.26 4.35 37.74
CA GLN A 493 25.51 3.93 38.41
C GLN A 493 25.70 2.41 38.50
N ALA A 494 24.62 1.64 38.72
CA ALA A 494 24.67 0.18 38.79
C ALA A 494 25.25 -0.48 37.52
N PHE A 495 25.15 0.20 36.36
CA PHE A 495 25.54 -0.31 35.04
C PHE A 495 26.85 0.29 34.50
N LEU A 496 27.62 1.01 35.31
CA LEU A 496 28.96 1.53 34.94
C LEU A 496 30.11 0.57 35.32
N ARG A 497 29.79 -0.69 35.67
CA ARG A 497 30.75 -1.76 35.98
C ARG A 497 31.42 -2.26 34.69
N GLU A 498 32.74 -2.46 34.70
CA GLU A 498 33.56 -2.86 33.54
C GLU A 498 33.05 -4.15 32.86
N GLU A 499 32.60 -5.12 33.67
CA GLU A 499 32.01 -6.39 33.21
C GLU A 499 30.67 -6.23 32.46
N LEU A 500 29.92 -5.15 32.74
CA LEU A 500 28.65 -4.85 32.07
C LEU A 500 28.86 -3.93 30.86
N THR A 501 29.71 -2.91 30.98
CA THR A 501 30.00 -1.98 29.87
C THR A 501 30.73 -2.66 28.70
N ALA A 502 31.34 -3.82 28.92
CA ALA A 502 31.86 -4.69 27.86
C ALA A 502 30.82 -5.10 26.78
N PHE A 503 29.52 -5.07 27.08
CA PHE A 503 28.45 -5.37 26.11
C PHE A 503 27.86 -4.12 25.43
N CYS A 504 28.26 -2.91 25.83
CA CYS A 504 27.81 -1.67 25.19
C CYS A 504 28.32 -1.52 23.76
N ARG A 505 27.64 -0.68 22.97
CA ARG A 505 28.24 -0.08 21.77
C ARG A 505 29.35 0.91 22.16
N GLU A 506 30.22 1.25 21.22
CA GLU A 506 31.24 2.28 21.48
C GLU A 506 30.60 3.68 21.59
N ALA A 507 31.20 4.54 22.42
CA ALA A 507 30.70 5.90 22.67
C ALA A 507 31.08 6.85 21.50
N PRO A 508 30.17 7.72 21.02
CA PRO A 508 30.38 8.53 19.83
C PRO A 508 31.67 9.38 19.85
N PRO A 509 32.32 9.62 18.68
CA PRO A 509 33.62 10.30 18.61
C PRO A 509 33.63 11.70 19.25
N GLU A 510 32.52 12.44 19.13
CA GLU A 510 32.31 13.78 19.66
C GLU A 510 32.04 13.86 21.17
N PHE A 511 31.90 12.72 21.88
CA PHE A 511 31.64 12.74 23.31
C PHE A 511 32.91 13.12 24.10
N THR A 512 32.76 14.05 25.04
CA THR A 512 33.83 14.42 25.98
C THR A 512 34.22 13.23 26.86
N GLN A 513 35.42 13.26 27.48
CA GLN A 513 35.85 12.19 28.37
C GLN A 513 34.80 11.86 29.45
N GLN A 514 34.24 12.88 30.11
CA GLN A 514 33.17 12.72 31.10
C GLN A 514 31.89 12.09 30.52
N GLN A 515 31.51 12.44 29.29
CA GLN A 515 30.36 11.84 28.60
C GLN A 515 30.60 10.37 28.23
N ARG A 516 31.85 9.98 27.97
CA ARG A 516 32.26 8.59 27.72
C ARG A 516 32.32 7.77 29.01
N GLU A 517 32.83 8.34 30.10
CA GLU A 517 32.92 7.70 31.42
C GLU A 517 31.55 7.26 31.97
N VAL A 518 30.47 7.98 31.63
CA VAL A 518 29.09 7.61 32.01
C VAL A 518 28.31 6.87 30.93
N PHE A 519 28.91 6.57 29.77
CA PHE A 519 28.22 6.01 28.61
C PHE A 519 27.86 4.54 28.83
N CYS A 520 26.57 4.21 28.76
CA CYS A 520 26.07 2.85 28.90
C CYS A 520 24.86 2.62 27.99
N VAL A 521 25.09 2.03 26.81
CA VAL A 521 24.06 1.83 25.78
C VAL A 521 24.24 0.48 25.09
N PHE A 522 23.22 -0.37 25.21
CA PHE A 522 23.15 -1.70 24.62
C PHE A 522 22.27 -1.67 23.36
N SER A 523 22.73 -2.29 22.27
CA SER A 523 22.02 -2.37 21.00
C SER A 523 22.20 -3.75 20.37
N GLY A 524 21.13 -4.31 19.80
CA GLY A 524 21.14 -5.63 19.15
C GLY A 524 21.75 -6.68 20.06
N GLU A 525 22.82 -7.31 19.58
CA GLU A 525 23.56 -8.37 20.30
C GLU A 525 24.24 -7.90 21.60
N GLY A 526 24.34 -6.59 21.85
CA GLY A 526 24.69 -6.06 23.18
C GLY A 526 23.59 -6.31 24.23
N VAL A 527 22.32 -6.37 23.83
CA VAL A 527 21.19 -6.64 24.72
C VAL A 527 21.07 -8.14 25.01
N SER A 528 21.27 -9.00 24.00
CA SER A 528 21.32 -10.46 24.16
C SER A 528 22.37 -10.88 25.19
N ARG A 529 23.63 -10.47 24.97
CA ARG A 529 24.75 -10.85 25.84
C ARG A 529 24.64 -10.30 27.26
N LEU A 530 24.05 -9.11 27.44
CA LEU A 530 23.73 -8.57 28.77
C LEU A 530 22.69 -9.44 29.50
N ARG A 531 21.60 -9.83 28.83
CA ARG A 531 20.59 -10.74 29.38
C ARG A 531 21.23 -12.06 29.82
N ASP A 532 22.04 -12.66 28.95
CA ASP A 532 22.69 -13.94 29.23
C ASP A 532 23.71 -13.87 30.37
N PHE A 533 24.46 -12.76 30.47
CA PHE A 533 25.38 -12.52 31.59
C PHE A 533 24.62 -12.43 32.92
N LEU A 534 23.55 -11.62 32.98
CA LEU A 534 22.75 -11.44 34.19
C LEU A 534 22.08 -12.75 34.63
N ASN A 535 21.56 -13.54 33.68
CA ASN A 535 20.99 -14.86 33.95
C ASN A 535 22.03 -15.86 34.50
N ARG A 536 23.29 -15.78 34.07
CA ARG A 536 24.38 -16.64 34.59
C ARG A 536 24.91 -16.19 35.95
N SER A 537 24.79 -14.91 36.30
CA SER A 537 25.16 -14.42 37.64
C SER A 537 24.18 -14.81 38.75
N VAL A 538 22.99 -15.31 38.40
CA VAL A 538 22.04 -15.90 39.35
C VAL A 538 22.22 -17.42 39.34
N ALA A 539 23.16 -17.91 40.14
CA ALA A 539 23.22 -19.33 40.49
C ALA A 539 22.00 -19.71 41.35
N PRO A 540 21.48 -20.94 41.26
CA PRO A 540 20.49 -21.42 42.22
C PRO A 540 21.12 -21.45 43.62
N PHE A 541 20.37 -21.02 44.64
CA PHE A 541 20.78 -21.20 46.02
C PHE A 541 20.81 -22.71 46.33
N HIS A 542 21.98 -23.21 46.70
CA HIS A 542 22.06 -24.42 47.50
C HIS A 542 21.60 -24.10 48.93
N GLU A 543 20.68 -24.89 49.45
CA GLU A 543 20.36 -24.91 50.88
C GLU A 543 21.46 -25.70 51.61
N ASP A 544 22.57 -25.02 51.94
CA ASP A 544 23.47 -25.49 53.00
C ASP A 544 22.72 -25.33 54.34
N GLY A 545 22.32 -26.46 54.93
CA GLY A 545 21.44 -26.46 56.10
C GLY A 545 22.14 -26.14 57.41
N GLU A 546 21.61 -25.18 58.16
CA GLU A 546 21.83 -25.08 59.61
C GLU A 546 20.62 -25.66 60.36
N ALA A 547 20.86 -26.70 61.16
CA ALA A 547 19.81 -27.37 61.93
C ALA A 547 19.62 -26.71 63.29
N THR A 548 18.41 -26.23 63.57
CA THR A 548 17.94 -25.93 64.94
C THR A 548 16.61 -26.62 65.18
N MET A 549 16.59 -27.54 66.15
CA MET A 549 15.36 -28.16 66.67
C MET A 549 14.48 -27.10 67.37
N TYR A 550 13.16 -27.28 67.34
CA TYR A 550 12.29 -27.35 68.53
C TYR A 550 10.84 -27.71 68.14
N ASP A 551 10.46 -28.93 68.53
CA ASP A 551 9.21 -29.38 69.19
C ASP A 551 7.81 -28.96 68.65
N ASP A 552 7.05 -30.02 68.32
CA ASP A 552 5.65 -30.33 68.66
C ASP A 552 4.43 -29.59 68.04
N ASP A 553 3.48 -30.43 67.56
CA ASP A 553 2.00 -30.34 67.47
C ASP A 553 1.32 -29.11 66.80
N GLU A 554 0.23 -29.22 66.02
CA GLU A 554 -0.92 -30.14 66.08
C GLU A 554 -1.37 -30.70 64.69
N GLU A 555 -2.16 -31.78 64.71
CA GLU A 555 -2.84 -32.40 63.56
C GLU A 555 -4.10 -31.61 63.11
N LEU A 556 -4.58 -31.84 61.87
CA LEU A 556 -6.00 -32.15 61.57
C LEU A 556 -6.28 -32.48 60.09
N ASP A 557 -6.93 -33.64 59.86
CA ASP A 557 -7.57 -34.10 58.61
C ASP A 557 -8.93 -33.36 58.36
N GLU A 558 -9.79 -33.59 57.35
CA GLU A 558 -9.92 -34.54 56.22
C GLU A 558 -10.27 -33.71 54.93
N GLU A 559 -10.86 -34.10 53.80
CA GLU A 559 -11.63 -35.27 53.28
C GLU A 559 -11.27 -35.46 51.78
N GLU A 560 -11.69 -36.55 51.13
CA GLU A 560 -11.32 -36.92 49.75
C GLU A 560 -12.30 -36.45 48.62
N GLY A 561 -12.01 -36.83 47.37
CA GLY A 561 -12.90 -36.64 46.21
C GLY A 561 -12.50 -37.39 44.93
N GLN A 562 -12.04 -38.65 45.01
CA GLN A 562 -11.62 -39.44 43.83
C GLN A 562 -12.77 -40.07 43.04
N VAL A 563 -12.64 -40.16 41.70
CA VAL A 563 -13.22 -41.22 40.85
C VAL A 563 -12.22 -41.60 39.74
N THR A 564 -12.13 -42.89 39.38
CA THR A 564 -10.99 -43.47 38.62
C THR A 564 -11.40 -44.29 37.37
N GLY A 565 -10.46 -44.49 36.44
CA GLY A 565 -10.53 -45.46 35.32
C GLY A 565 -9.50 -45.14 34.20
N LEU A 566 -8.33 -45.80 34.11
CA LEU A 566 -8.04 -47.15 33.54
C LEU A 566 -8.35 -47.29 32.02
N MET A 567 -7.50 -47.89 31.17
CA MET A 567 -6.08 -48.34 31.28
C MET A 567 -5.47 -48.64 29.87
N ASN A 568 -4.27 -49.25 29.81
CA ASN A 568 -3.49 -49.71 28.63
C ASN A 568 -2.83 -48.56 27.81
N ALA A 569 -1.51 -48.39 27.70
CA ALA A 569 -0.29 -49.17 28.02
C ALA A 569 0.15 -50.27 27.02
N THR A 570 1.22 -49.97 26.29
CA THR A 570 2.38 -50.84 25.98
C THR A 570 3.60 -49.96 25.70
N ALA A 571 4.74 -50.24 26.33
CA ALA A 571 6.05 -49.68 25.99
C ALA A 571 6.85 -50.69 25.14
N ILE A 572 8.05 -50.30 24.69
CA ILE A 572 9.30 -51.09 24.75
C ILE A 572 10.45 -50.30 24.05
N ASN A 573 11.47 -49.96 24.85
CA ASN A 573 12.94 -50.09 24.65
C ASN A 573 13.63 -49.62 23.34
N ASP A 574 14.89 -49.17 23.30
CA ASP A 574 15.89 -48.76 24.32
C ASP A 574 17.03 -47.95 23.61
N GLU A 575 17.95 -47.41 24.41
CA GLU A 575 19.44 -47.24 24.31
C GLU A 575 20.16 -47.57 22.95
N GLU A 576 21.36 -47.07 22.60
CA GLU A 576 22.56 -46.75 23.41
C GLU A 576 23.52 -45.76 22.67
N ASP A 577 24.74 -45.56 23.19
CA ASP A 577 25.62 -44.38 23.01
C ASP A 577 26.66 -44.34 21.84
N ASP A 578 27.40 -43.21 21.82
CA ASP A 578 28.85 -43.04 21.58
C ASP A 578 29.54 -42.81 20.20
N GLU A 579 30.23 -41.66 20.18
CA GLU A 579 31.61 -41.32 19.75
C GLU A 579 32.28 -41.76 18.41
N LEU A 580 32.80 -40.72 17.72
CA LEU A 580 34.12 -40.61 17.02
C LEU A 580 34.40 -41.45 15.74
N GLY A 581 35.27 -40.94 14.84
CA GLY A 581 36.16 -41.87 14.11
C GLY A 581 36.66 -41.68 12.65
N ASP A 582 36.60 -40.51 12.02
CA ASP A 582 37.52 -40.10 10.91
C ASP A 582 37.53 -40.90 9.55
N ASP A 583 38.42 -40.46 8.64
CA ASP A 583 39.00 -41.08 7.43
C ASP A 583 38.14 -41.37 6.17
N CYS A 584 37.84 -40.29 5.46
CA CYS A 584 37.86 -40.13 3.99
C CYS A 584 38.33 -41.32 3.10
N ARG A 585 37.49 -41.72 2.12
CA ARG A 585 37.99 -42.01 0.74
C ARG A 585 36.92 -42.00 -0.37
N TYR A 586 37.28 -41.34 -1.48
CA TYR A 586 36.52 -41.30 -2.75
C TYR A 586 37.25 -42.09 -3.83
N VAL A 587 36.56 -42.95 -4.58
CA VAL A 587 37.15 -43.74 -5.70
C VAL A 587 36.19 -43.72 -6.94
N PRO A 588 36.68 -43.52 -8.20
CA PRO A 588 35.82 -43.12 -9.33
C PRO A 588 35.87 -44.04 -10.57
N SER A 589 34.96 -43.83 -11.54
CA SER A 589 35.14 -44.19 -12.97
C SER A 589 33.95 -43.74 -13.84
N ARG A 590 33.97 -43.40 -15.15
CA ARG A 590 34.91 -42.97 -16.24
C ARG A 590 33.98 -42.52 -17.41
N ARG A 591 34.31 -41.73 -18.45
CA ARG A 591 35.54 -41.18 -19.08
C ARG A 591 35.33 -39.65 -19.23
N GLY A 592 36.31 -38.74 -19.38
CA GLY A 592 37.50 -38.74 -20.25
C GLY A 592 37.16 -38.02 -21.57
N VAL A 593 37.88 -37.01 -22.06
CA VAL A 593 39.35 -36.80 -22.07
C VAL A 593 39.75 -35.32 -21.87
N ARG A 594 40.96 -35.08 -21.33
CA ARG A 594 41.67 -33.77 -21.26
C ARG A 594 42.71 -33.65 -22.37
N THR A 595 43.01 -32.41 -22.78
CA THR A 595 44.38 -31.97 -23.12
C THR A 595 44.72 -30.71 -22.29
N VAL A 596 46.01 -30.44 -22.11
CA VAL A 596 46.56 -29.53 -21.07
C VAL A 596 47.79 -28.79 -21.62
N ASN A 597 48.28 -27.79 -20.87
CA ASN A 597 49.55 -27.05 -20.99
C ASN A 597 49.47 -25.75 -21.84
N ALA A 598 50.17 -24.67 -21.48
CA ALA A 598 50.79 -24.29 -20.20
C ALA A 598 51.04 -22.77 -20.15
N ARG A 599 51.24 -22.19 -18.96
CA ARG A 599 51.84 -20.84 -18.80
C ARG A 599 53.36 -20.95 -18.67
N PRO A 600 54.09 -19.95 -19.19
CA PRO A 600 55.23 -19.40 -18.47
C PRO A 600 54.98 -17.93 -18.06
N ARG A 601 55.66 -17.48 -17.00
CA ARG A 601 55.95 -16.06 -16.73
C ARG A 601 57.21 -15.68 -17.52
N ILE A 602 57.36 -14.40 -17.85
CA ILE A 602 58.65 -13.67 -17.81
C ILE A 602 58.36 -12.15 -17.77
N GLU A 603 59.40 -11.35 -17.63
CA GLU A 603 59.40 -10.05 -16.96
C GLU A 603 59.32 -8.81 -17.86
N GLN A 604 59.13 -7.66 -17.20
CA GLN A 604 59.68 -6.32 -17.48
C GLN A 604 60.28 -6.04 -18.89
N GLN A 605 59.83 -4.96 -19.55
CA GLN A 605 60.56 -3.66 -19.58
C GLN A 605 59.95 -2.61 -20.54
N ARG A 606 60.12 -1.33 -20.16
CA ARG A 606 60.35 -0.12 -20.99
C ARG A 606 59.44 0.22 -22.21
N ARG A 607 58.75 1.36 -22.09
CA ARG A 607 58.49 2.36 -23.16
C ARG A 607 59.82 2.85 -23.81
N PRO A 608 59.84 3.50 -25.00
CA PRO A 608 58.76 4.20 -25.73
C PRO A 608 58.48 3.55 -27.13
N SER A 609 58.29 4.18 -28.31
CA SER A 609 58.41 5.58 -28.78
C SER A 609 57.83 5.82 -30.19
N VAL A 610 57.32 7.06 -30.41
CA VAL A 610 57.48 7.89 -31.63
C VAL A 610 56.62 7.61 -32.90
N GLU A 611 56.35 8.72 -33.61
CA GLU A 611 55.87 8.92 -35.00
C GLU A 611 54.48 8.41 -35.48
N SER A 612 53.57 9.38 -35.59
CA SER A 612 52.71 9.54 -36.76
C SER A 612 53.55 9.98 -37.98
N PRO A 613 53.05 9.86 -39.24
CA PRO A 613 52.45 11.07 -39.85
C PRO A 613 51.35 10.86 -40.92
N THR A 614 50.55 11.92 -41.13
CA THR A 614 49.94 12.41 -42.40
C THR A 614 49.21 11.48 -43.40
N GLY A 615 48.05 11.93 -43.91
CA GLY A 615 47.50 11.44 -45.19
C GLY A 615 46.17 12.06 -45.65
N SER A 616 46.22 13.03 -46.58
CA SER A 616 45.18 13.44 -47.56
C SER A 616 43.67 13.21 -47.23
N THR A 617 42.90 14.23 -46.85
CA THR A 617 42.15 15.15 -47.75
C THR A 617 41.17 14.53 -48.77
N ARG A 618 39.88 14.88 -48.67
CA ARG A 618 39.09 15.31 -49.84
C ARG A 618 37.92 16.24 -49.52
N GLU A 619 37.79 17.25 -50.38
CA GLU A 619 36.62 18.12 -50.64
C GLU A 619 35.41 17.31 -51.17
N ARG A 620 34.15 17.76 -51.30
CA ARG A 620 33.32 19.00 -51.10
C ARG A 620 31.85 18.45 -50.99
N SER A 621 30.75 19.15 -50.66
CA SER A 621 30.33 20.52 -50.94
C SER A 621 29.22 21.01 -49.99
N ARG A 622 29.08 22.33 -49.94
CA ARG A 622 28.03 23.16 -49.32
C ARG A 622 26.64 22.93 -49.92
N TYR A 623 25.60 23.21 -49.12
CA TYR A 623 24.51 24.15 -49.44
C TYR A 623 24.14 24.95 -48.17
N SER A 624 23.44 26.10 -48.27
CA SER A 624 23.39 27.09 -47.18
C SER A 624 22.28 28.17 -47.33
N ILE A 625 21.92 28.80 -46.20
CA ILE A 625 21.31 30.17 -46.02
C ILE A 625 19.77 30.34 -46.17
N CYS A 626 19.27 31.31 -45.37
CA CYS A 626 17.91 31.87 -45.13
C CYS A 626 17.13 31.23 -43.96
N THR A 627 16.83 31.85 -42.81
CA THR A 627 16.73 33.25 -42.29
C THR A 627 15.54 34.11 -42.78
N ASN A 628 14.67 34.51 -41.85
CA ASN A 628 14.26 35.90 -41.56
C ASN A 628 13.27 35.97 -40.37
N ASP A 629 13.28 37.10 -39.65
CA ASP A 629 12.44 37.44 -38.50
C ASP A 629 11.25 38.36 -38.88
N PHE A 630 10.31 38.64 -37.95
CA PHE A 630 9.84 40.01 -37.60
C PHE A 630 8.90 40.02 -36.37
N GLU A 631 8.43 41.21 -35.95
CA GLU A 631 8.11 41.57 -34.56
C GLU A 631 6.65 41.98 -34.26
N THR A 632 6.26 41.88 -32.98
CA THR A 632 5.29 42.67 -32.16
C THR A 632 4.13 43.47 -32.80
N THR A 633 2.91 43.36 -32.21
CA THR A 633 2.21 44.46 -31.47
C THR A 633 0.83 44.05 -30.88
N SER A 634 0.29 44.84 -29.94
CA SER A 634 -1.07 44.79 -29.35
C SER A 634 -1.47 46.21 -28.88
N PRO A 635 -2.78 46.59 -28.76
CA PRO A 635 -3.56 46.36 -27.52
C PRO A 635 -5.12 46.37 -27.62
N SER A 636 -5.82 46.21 -26.47
CA SER A 636 -7.23 46.64 -26.15
C SER A 636 -8.43 46.03 -26.90
N LEU A 637 -9.66 45.90 -26.38
CA LEU A 637 -10.30 46.04 -25.03
C LEU A 637 -11.62 45.18 -25.01
N PHE A 638 -12.45 45.25 -23.95
CA PHE A 638 -13.78 44.59 -23.74
C PHE A 638 -14.69 44.51 -25.00
N GLU A 639 -15.61 43.54 -25.17
CA GLU A 639 -16.68 43.15 -24.21
C GLU A 639 -17.16 41.67 -24.37
N THR A 640 -18.34 41.32 -23.85
CA THR A 640 -18.86 39.93 -23.65
C THR A 640 -19.56 39.32 -24.85
N ASP A 641 -19.47 37.98 -25.00
CA ASP A 641 -20.68 37.13 -25.04
C ASP A 641 -20.37 35.63 -24.77
N ILE A 642 -21.41 34.84 -24.52
CA ILE A 642 -21.32 33.40 -24.20
C ILE A 642 -21.92 32.56 -25.35
N GLU A 643 -21.09 31.87 -26.13
CA GLU A 643 -21.34 30.53 -26.72
C GLU A 643 -20.13 30.06 -27.57
N ALA A 644 -20.22 28.85 -28.15
CA ALA A 644 -19.23 28.18 -29.01
C ALA A 644 -17.88 27.78 -28.36
N LEU A 645 -17.80 26.53 -27.90
CA LEU A 645 -16.53 25.84 -27.67
C LEU A 645 -15.89 25.42 -29.00
N ASP A 646 -14.57 25.61 -29.11
CA ASP A 646 -13.77 25.34 -30.32
C ASP A 646 -13.76 23.84 -30.71
N PRO A 647 -14.18 23.47 -31.93
CA PRO A 647 -14.09 22.09 -32.44
C PRO A 647 -12.67 21.51 -32.45
N GLN A 648 -11.62 22.33 -32.55
CA GLN A 648 -10.24 21.85 -32.61
C GLN A 648 -9.69 21.42 -31.25
N LEU A 649 -10.26 21.92 -30.14
CA LEU A 649 -9.87 21.50 -28.79
C LEU A 649 -10.43 20.12 -28.42
N VAL A 650 -11.46 19.63 -29.12
CA VAL A 650 -11.99 18.26 -28.96
C VAL A 650 -11.08 17.24 -29.64
N ALA A 651 -10.53 17.57 -30.82
CA ALA A 651 -9.67 16.68 -31.61
C ALA A 651 -8.32 16.34 -30.95
N ALA A 652 -7.92 17.05 -29.89
CA ALA A 652 -6.68 16.81 -29.16
C ALA A 652 -6.76 15.72 -28.07
N LEU A 653 -7.92 15.08 -27.90
CA LEU A 653 -8.13 13.97 -26.94
C LEU A 653 -8.42 12.61 -27.62
N ASP A 654 -8.67 12.59 -28.93
CA ASP A 654 -8.92 11.36 -29.70
C ASP A 654 -7.61 10.66 -30.14
N THR A 655 -6.79 10.26 -29.16
CA THR A 655 -5.83 9.15 -29.33
C THR A 655 -6.27 7.98 -28.46
N ASP A 656 -7.21 7.20 -29.02
CA ASP A 656 -7.96 6.15 -28.33
C ASP A 656 -7.07 4.93 -27.96
N PRO A 657 -7.05 4.49 -26.68
CA PRO A 657 -6.43 3.22 -26.29
C PRO A 657 -7.02 1.95 -26.97
N MET A 658 -8.14 2.05 -27.68
CA MET A 658 -8.75 0.92 -28.41
C MET A 658 -7.93 0.40 -29.62
N ASP A 659 -6.86 1.07 -30.07
CA ASP A 659 -6.09 0.59 -31.24
C ASP A 659 -5.45 -0.80 -31.00
N ASP A 660 -5.10 -1.13 -29.76
CA ASP A 660 -4.65 -2.49 -29.37
C ASP A 660 -5.81 -3.52 -29.35
N VAL A 661 -7.05 -3.09 -29.08
CA VAL A 661 -8.23 -3.97 -29.14
C VAL A 661 -8.59 -4.26 -30.61
N SER A 662 -8.55 -3.24 -31.47
CA SER A 662 -8.72 -3.39 -32.92
C SER A 662 -7.64 -4.32 -33.52
N ARG A 663 -6.37 -4.16 -33.11
CA ARG A 663 -5.27 -5.05 -33.54
C ARG A 663 -5.40 -6.48 -33.01
N ALA A 664 -5.91 -6.67 -31.79
CA ALA A 664 -6.23 -7.99 -31.27
C ALA A 664 -7.41 -8.65 -32.01
N ILE A 665 -8.37 -7.86 -32.50
CA ILE A 665 -9.50 -8.34 -33.32
C ILE A 665 -9.05 -8.70 -34.75
N ASP A 666 -8.14 -7.94 -35.35
CA ASP A 666 -7.63 -8.23 -36.71
C ASP A 666 -6.82 -9.53 -36.82
N ILE A 667 -6.29 -10.05 -35.70
CA ILE A 667 -5.69 -11.39 -35.63
C ILE A 667 -6.76 -12.50 -35.73
N ILE A 668 -8.04 -12.21 -35.41
CA ILE A 668 -9.15 -13.16 -35.45
C ILE A 668 -9.97 -13.02 -36.76
N ARG A 669 -9.31 -12.75 -37.89
CA ARG A 669 -9.92 -12.89 -39.24
C ARG A 669 -9.95 -14.34 -39.74
N PHE A 670 -10.28 -15.28 -38.87
CA PHE A 670 -10.74 -16.61 -39.27
C PHE A 670 -12.25 -16.57 -39.57
N PRO A 671 -12.77 -17.35 -40.54
CA PRO A 671 -14.21 -17.43 -40.76
C PRO A 671 -14.88 -18.16 -39.58
N ILE A 672 -15.47 -17.43 -38.64
CA ILE A 672 -16.21 -17.99 -37.49
C ILE A 672 -17.57 -18.51 -37.97
N ASN A 673 -17.53 -19.61 -38.71
CA ASN A 673 -18.68 -20.26 -39.33
C ASN A 673 -18.65 -21.78 -39.10
N GLN A 674 -18.14 -22.20 -37.93
CA GLN A 674 -18.04 -23.59 -37.52
C GLN A 674 -19.14 -23.92 -36.49
N GLU A 675 -20.22 -24.48 -37.00
CA GLU A 675 -21.18 -25.29 -36.21
C GLU A 675 -20.65 -26.72 -35.96
N GLN A 676 -19.43 -27.02 -36.45
CA GLN A 676 -18.76 -28.30 -36.25
C GLN A 676 -18.04 -28.34 -34.89
N PRO A 677 -17.98 -29.52 -34.22
CA PRO A 677 -17.24 -29.67 -32.98
C PRO A 677 -15.74 -29.48 -33.23
N VAL A 678 -15.13 -28.50 -32.57
CA VAL A 678 -13.67 -28.33 -32.53
C VAL A 678 -13.08 -29.59 -31.89
N SER A 679 -12.23 -30.32 -32.61
CA SER A 679 -11.69 -31.62 -32.18
C SER A 679 -10.73 -31.53 -30.98
N ASN A 680 -10.33 -30.31 -30.60
CA ASN A 680 -9.58 -29.99 -29.39
C ASN A 680 -10.21 -28.74 -28.73
N LEU A 681 -10.73 -28.87 -27.50
CA LEU A 681 -11.36 -27.75 -26.80
C LEU A 681 -10.37 -26.64 -26.39
N HIS A 682 -9.08 -26.96 -26.28
CA HIS A 682 -8.02 -26.00 -25.97
C HIS A 682 -7.90 -24.88 -27.02
N ASP A 683 -8.21 -25.19 -28.28
CA ASP A 683 -8.05 -24.26 -29.41
C ASP A 683 -9.36 -23.53 -29.77
N ASP A 684 -10.38 -23.61 -28.91
CA ASP A 684 -11.68 -22.96 -29.10
C ASP A 684 -11.65 -21.46 -28.72
N PRO A 685 -11.76 -20.54 -29.68
CA PRO A 685 -11.61 -19.10 -29.41
C PRO A 685 -12.79 -18.53 -28.60
N LEU A 686 -13.96 -19.16 -28.63
CA LEU A 686 -15.13 -18.69 -27.87
C LEU A 686 -15.00 -19.09 -26.41
N LEU A 687 -14.52 -20.30 -26.11
CA LEU A 687 -14.19 -20.70 -24.74
C LEU A 687 -13.04 -19.85 -24.18
N GLN A 688 -12.00 -19.56 -24.97
CA GLN A 688 -10.94 -18.63 -24.56
C GLN A 688 -11.48 -17.21 -24.27
N LEU A 689 -12.43 -16.69 -25.06
CA LEU A 689 -13.10 -15.41 -24.78
C LEU A 689 -13.97 -15.45 -23.50
N TYR A 690 -14.63 -16.57 -23.19
CA TYR A 690 -15.35 -16.75 -21.94
C TYR A 690 -14.40 -16.72 -20.72
N TYR A 691 -13.34 -17.55 -20.74
CA TYR A 691 -12.39 -17.63 -19.64
C TYR A 691 -11.53 -16.37 -19.47
N ARG A 692 -11.28 -15.60 -20.52
CA ARG A 692 -10.51 -14.35 -20.43
C ARG A 692 -11.31 -13.17 -19.88
N ASN A 693 -12.62 -13.09 -20.14
CA ASN A 693 -13.38 -11.86 -19.92
C ASN A 693 -14.60 -12.00 -18.99
N PHE A 694 -15.10 -13.22 -18.72
CA PHE A 694 -16.28 -13.45 -17.87
C PHE A 694 -15.98 -14.33 -16.64
N HIS A 695 -15.33 -15.48 -16.83
CA HIS A 695 -15.04 -16.43 -15.73
C HIS A 695 -14.34 -15.81 -14.51
N PRO A 696 -13.36 -14.88 -14.64
CA PRO A 696 -12.71 -14.27 -13.46
C PRO A 696 -13.65 -13.48 -12.55
N SER A 697 -14.78 -12.98 -13.09
CA SER A 697 -15.82 -12.30 -12.32
C SER A 697 -16.82 -13.26 -11.68
N HIS A 698 -16.91 -14.51 -12.16
CA HIS A 698 -17.85 -15.55 -11.72
C HIS A 698 -17.18 -16.96 -11.78
N PRO A 699 -16.14 -17.24 -10.98
CA PRO A 699 -15.26 -18.40 -11.18
C PRO A 699 -15.80 -19.70 -10.56
N PHE A 700 -17.03 -20.08 -10.91
CA PHE A 700 -17.71 -21.28 -10.37
C PHE A 700 -17.64 -22.52 -11.27
N LEU A 701 -17.51 -22.35 -12.59
CA LEU A 701 -17.18 -23.46 -13.50
C LEU A 701 -15.74 -23.93 -13.26
N PRO A 702 -15.39 -25.19 -13.58
CA PRO A 702 -14.01 -25.67 -13.51
C PRO A 702 -13.04 -24.82 -14.36
N PRO A 703 -11.74 -24.75 -14.02
CA PRO A 703 -10.74 -24.02 -14.80
C PRO A 703 -10.62 -24.53 -16.25
N PHE A 704 -10.12 -23.68 -17.14
CA PHE A 704 -9.93 -24.00 -18.57
C PHE A 704 -9.08 -25.26 -18.80
N GLU A 705 -7.98 -25.42 -18.05
CA GLU A 705 -7.13 -26.61 -18.08
C GLU A 705 -7.88 -27.90 -17.73
N PHE A 706 -8.86 -27.85 -16.81
CA PHE A 706 -9.70 -29.01 -16.49
C PHE A 706 -10.66 -29.33 -17.64
N VAL A 707 -11.43 -28.33 -18.11
CA VAL A 707 -12.45 -28.50 -19.16
C VAL A 707 -11.85 -28.91 -20.51
N THR A 708 -10.59 -28.53 -20.78
CA THR A 708 -9.87 -28.91 -22.01
C THR A 708 -9.06 -30.20 -21.87
N SER A 709 -8.94 -30.77 -20.66
CA SER A 709 -8.19 -31.99 -20.42
C SER A 709 -8.85 -33.23 -21.03
N ALA A 710 -8.03 -34.24 -21.33
CA ALA A 710 -8.51 -35.56 -21.73
C ALA A 710 -9.24 -36.35 -20.62
N LEU A 711 -9.39 -35.77 -19.42
CA LEU A 711 -10.16 -36.30 -18.29
C LEU A 711 -11.60 -35.77 -18.28
N ALA A 712 -11.84 -34.54 -18.77
CA ALA A 712 -13.17 -33.93 -18.85
C ALA A 712 -13.94 -34.31 -20.13
N ARG A 713 -13.79 -35.56 -20.59
CA ARG A 713 -14.37 -36.06 -21.87
C ARG A 713 -15.89 -35.93 -21.96
N ASP A 714 -16.56 -35.96 -20.81
CA ASP A 714 -18.02 -35.98 -20.69
C ASP A 714 -18.59 -34.61 -20.25
N PHE A 715 -17.81 -33.51 -20.36
CA PHE A 715 -18.27 -32.18 -19.95
C PHE A 715 -19.46 -31.70 -20.82
N PRO A 716 -20.60 -31.25 -20.25
CA PRO A 716 -21.86 -31.26 -21.00
C PRO A 716 -21.93 -30.31 -22.22
N PRO A 717 -22.43 -30.77 -23.39
CA PRO A 717 -22.56 -29.95 -24.60
C PRO A 717 -23.43 -28.71 -24.42
N PHE A 718 -24.47 -28.76 -23.58
CA PHE A 718 -25.31 -27.59 -23.30
C PHE A 718 -24.54 -26.50 -22.54
N LEU A 719 -23.66 -26.90 -21.62
CA LEU A 719 -22.85 -25.98 -20.81
C LEU A 719 -21.76 -25.34 -21.67
N LEU A 720 -21.07 -26.14 -22.51
CA LEU A 720 -20.15 -25.60 -23.53
C LEU A 720 -20.87 -24.63 -24.49
N SER A 721 -22.10 -24.92 -24.89
CA SER A 721 -22.87 -24.05 -25.80
C SER A 721 -23.19 -22.69 -25.17
N VAL A 722 -23.56 -22.62 -23.88
CA VAL A 722 -23.78 -21.32 -23.20
C VAL A 722 -22.46 -20.59 -22.90
N MET A 723 -21.38 -21.30 -22.53
CA MET A 723 -20.04 -20.69 -22.40
C MET A 723 -19.59 -20.05 -23.72
N ARG A 724 -19.73 -20.77 -24.84
CA ARG A 724 -19.47 -20.25 -26.19
C ARG A 724 -20.38 -19.08 -26.55
N ALA A 725 -21.65 -19.10 -26.15
CA ALA A 725 -22.57 -17.98 -26.37
C ALA A 725 -22.11 -16.70 -25.63
N ILE A 726 -21.54 -16.84 -24.43
CA ILE A 726 -20.93 -15.71 -23.70
C ILE A 726 -19.64 -15.27 -24.40
N GLY A 727 -18.78 -16.20 -24.82
CA GLY A 727 -17.59 -15.88 -25.61
C GLY A 727 -17.90 -15.10 -26.90
N ALA A 728 -18.90 -15.55 -27.67
CA ALA A 728 -19.38 -14.89 -28.88
C ALA A 728 -19.98 -13.50 -28.60
N HIS A 729 -20.54 -13.26 -27.41
CA HIS A 729 -21.01 -11.94 -26.99
C HIS A 729 -19.86 -10.95 -26.78
N TYR A 730 -18.74 -11.38 -26.17
CA TYR A 730 -17.50 -10.59 -26.13
C TYR A 730 -16.85 -10.43 -27.52
N GLY A 731 -17.11 -11.34 -28.46
CA GLY A 731 -16.79 -11.19 -29.89
C GLY A 731 -17.80 -10.38 -30.70
N GLN A 732 -18.86 -9.86 -30.07
CA GLN A 732 -19.95 -9.06 -30.68
C GLN A 732 -20.75 -9.73 -31.82
N ASP A 733 -20.68 -11.06 -32.01
CA ASP A 733 -21.51 -11.77 -33.00
C ASP A 733 -22.88 -12.17 -32.41
N THR A 734 -23.82 -11.23 -32.46
CA THR A 734 -25.22 -11.43 -32.05
C THR A 734 -25.91 -12.61 -32.75
N SER A 735 -25.51 -12.96 -33.98
CA SER A 735 -26.12 -14.07 -34.73
C SER A 735 -25.68 -15.44 -34.21
N LEU A 736 -24.42 -15.54 -33.82
CA LEU A 736 -23.83 -16.74 -33.22
C LEU A 736 -24.27 -16.89 -31.77
N VAL A 737 -24.37 -15.80 -31.00
CA VAL A 737 -24.94 -15.79 -29.64
C VAL A 737 -26.35 -16.41 -29.64
N ALA A 738 -27.22 -16.01 -30.57
CA ALA A 738 -28.58 -16.53 -30.66
C ALA A 738 -28.63 -18.04 -30.98
N ARG A 739 -27.86 -18.49 -31.99
CA ARG A 739 -27.74 -19.92 -32.35
C ARG A 739 -27.21 -20.76 -31.19
N LEU A 740 -26.20 -20.27 -30.47
CA LEU A 740 -25.58 -20.99 -29.36
C LEU A 740 -26.49 -21.08 -28.12
N ARG A 741 -27.26 -20.04 -27.79
CA ARG A 741 -28.30 -20.12 -26.73
C ARG A 741 -29.40 -21.13 -27.10
N GLN A 742 -29.81 -21.19 -28.37
CA GLN A 742 -30.78 -22.18 -28.85
C GLN A 742 -30.20 -23.60 -28.77
N SER A 743 -28.95 -23.81 -29.21
CA SER A 743 -28.22 -25.09 -29.09
C SER A 743 -28.14 -25.57 -27.64
N ALA A 744 -27.76 -24.68 -26.71
CA ALA A 744 -27.70 -24.98 -25.28
C ALA A 744 -29.07 -25.39 -24.71
N THR A 745 -30.13 -24.69 -25.12
CA THR A 745 -31.51 -24.99 -24.67
C THR A 745 -31.98 -26.37 -25.17
N LEU A 746 -31.68 -26.72 -26.43
CA LEU A 746 -32.10 -27.98 -27.06
C LEU A 746 -31.31 -29.20 -26.57
N SER A 747 -30.05 -29.03 -26.18
CA SER A 747 -29.17 -30.12 -25.71
C SER A 747 -29.28 -30.41 -24.21
N ARG A 748 -30.11 -29.67 -23.47
CA ARG A 748 -30.30 -29.83 -22.02
C ARG A 748 -31.27 -30.97 -21.64
N SER A 749 -32.18 -31.36 -22.53
CA SER A 749 -33.37 -32.16 -22.21
C SER A 749 -33.17 -33.69 -22.20
N SER A 750 -31.94 -34.18 -22.34
CA SER A 750 -31.63 -35.62 -22.51
C SER A 750 -30.88 -36.27 -21.34
N HIS A 751 -30.73 -35.57 -20.20
CA HIS A 751 -29.81 -35.97 -19.13
C HIS A 751 -30.43 -35.83 -17.73
N ASP A 752 -30.42 -36.92 -16.96
CA ASP A 752 -31.18 -37.06 -15.70
C ASP A 752 -30.33 -37.47 -14.48
N SER A 753 -29.00 -37.62 -14.62
CA SER A 753 -28.16 -37.96 -13.47
C SER A 753 -28.00 -36.77 -12.50
N PRO A 754 -27.66 -37.00 -11.21
CA PRO A 754 -27.41 -35.91 -10.26
C PRO A 754 -26.28 -34.97 -10.70
N ILE A 755 -25.27 -35.50 -11.40
CA ILE A 755 -24.16 -34.74 -12.00
C ILE A 755 -24.68 -33.85 -13.14
N ASP A 756 -25.50 -34.41 -14.04
CA ASP A 756 -26.09 -33.65 -15.14
C ASP A 756 -27.02 -32.54 -14.63
N ARG A 757 -27.84 -32.83 -13.60
CA ARG A 757 -28.68 -31.84 -12.92
C ARG A 757 -27.83 -30.77 -12.23
N GLY A 758 -26.70 -31.12 -11.62
CA GLY A 758 -25.72 -30.15 -11.10
C GLY A 758 -25.15 -29.22 -12.18
N PHE A 759 -24.85 -29.76 -13.37
CA PHE A 759 -24.48 -28.92 -14.52
C PHE A 759 -25.65 -28.08 -15.06
N GLN A 760 -26.90 -28.53 -14.93
CA GLN A 760 -28.07 -27.70 -15.26
C GLN A 760 -28.22 -26.49 -14.33
N VAL A 761 -27.89 -26.62 -13.03
CA VAL A 761 -27.79 -25.47 -12.11
C VAL A 761 -26.77 -24.46 -12.63
N GLN A 762 -25.58 -24.92 -13.03
CA GLN A 762 -24.54 -24.05 -13.60
C GLN A 762 -24.99 -23.35 -14.89
N TYR A 763 -25.70 -24.05 -15.77
CA TYR A 763 -26.32 -23.47 -16.98
C TYR A 763 -27.31 -22.36 -16.64
N PHE A 764 -28.27 -22.62 -15.74
CA PHE A 764 -29.30 -21.65 -15.38
C PHE A 764 -28.72 -20.41 -14.67
N LEU A 765 -27.67 -20.59 -13.86
CA LEU A 765 -26.92 -19.49 -13.23
C LEU A 765 -26.24 -18.59 -14.27
N LEU A 766 -25.55 -19.16 -15.27
CA LEU A 766 -25.00 -18.38 -16.40
C LEU A 766 -26.10 -17.62 -17.15
N THR A 767 -27.21 -18.28 -17.46
CA THR A 767 -28.37 -17.64 -18.09
C THR A 767 -28.88 -16.47 -17.25
N SER A 768 -29.05 -16.64 -15.93
CA SER A 768 -29.56 -15.56 -15.07
C SER A 768 -28.70 -14.30 -15.09
N ILE A 769 -27.38 -14.45 -14.98
CA ILE A 769 -26.42 -13.33 -15.00
C ILE A 769 -26.43 -12.61 -16.37
N ILE A 770 -26.47 -13.38 -17.46
CA ILE A 770 -26.43 -12.83 -18.82
C ILE A 770 -27.75 -12.16 -19.21
N GLU A 771 -28.89 -12.78 -18.91
CA GLU A 771 -30.21 -12.18 -19.16
C GLU A 771 -30.44 -10.94 -18.26
N HIS A 772 -29.83 -10.88 -17.07
CA HIS A 772 -29.78 -9.65 -16.27
C HIS A 772 -29.06 -8.54 -17.05
N ALA A 773 -27.84 -8.78 -17.53
CA ALA A 773 -27.05 -7.80 -18.27
C ALA A 773 -27.66 -7.36 -19.62
N HIS A 774 -28.54 -8.19 -20.19
CA HIS A 774 -29.35 -7.87 -21.38
C HIS A 774 -30.63 -7.07 -21.07
N GLY A 775 -31.04 -6.99 -19.80
CA GLY A 775 -32.25 -6.27 -19.37
C GLY A 775 -33.53 -7.12 -19.33
N HIS A 776 -33.43 -8.42 -19.58
CA HIS A 776 -34.57 -9.33 -19.59
C HIS A 776 -34.91 -9.79 -18.16
N SER A 777 -35.56 -8.90 -17.39
CA SER A 777 -35.77 -9.08 -15.94
C SER A 777 -36.38 -10.44 -15.56
N GLU A 778 -37.48 -10.81 -16.22
CA GLU A 778 -38.26 -12.01 -15.88
C GLU A 778 -37.52 -13.30 -16.25
N HIS A 779 -36.82 -13.33 -17.38
CA HIS A 779 -35.99 -14.47 -17.79
C HIS A 779 -34.82 -14.67 -16.83
N SER A 780 -34.20 -13.58 -16.37
CA SER A 780 -33.14 -13.60 -15.36
C SER A 780 -33.64 -14.12 -13.99
N HIS A 781 -34.82 -13.67 -13.55
CA HIS A 781 -35.46 -14.15 -12.32
C HIS A 781 -35.85 -15.63 -12.40
N HIS A 782 -36.52 -16.04 -13.48
CA HIS A 782 -36.95 -17.42 -13.68
C HIS A 782 -35.75 -18.37 -13.72
N ALA A 783 -34.70 -18.04 -14.48
CA ALA A 783 -33.47 -18.84 -14.51
C ALA A 783 -32.80 -18.94 -13.12
N LEU A 784 -32.80 -17.87 -12.32
CA LEU A 784 -32.29 -17.95 -10.94
C LEU A 784 -33.16 -18.84 -10.05
N ALA A 785 -34.49 -18.72 -10.15
CA ALA A 785 -35.42 -19.51 -9.35
C ALA A 785 -35.33 -21.01 -9.66
N GLU A 786 -35.21 -21.37 -10.94
CA GLU A 786 -34.95 -22.75 -11.39
C GLU A 786 -33.61 -23.25 -10.83
N ALA A 787 -32.53 -22.44 -10.91
CA ALA A 787 -31.22 -22.81 -10.42
C ALA A 787 -31.20 -23.01 -8.89
N ILE A 788 -31.85 -22.12 -8.12
CA ILE A 788 -31.97 -22.24 -6.66
C ILE A 788 -32.78 -23.48 -6.28
N THR A 789 -33.95 -23.67 -6.91
CA THR A 789 -34.82 -24.82 -6.62
C THR A 789 -34.09 -26.13 -6.89
N LEU A 790 -33.45 -26.25 -8.06
CA LEU A 790 -32.69 -27.45 -8.44
C LEU A 790 -31.46 -27.67 -7.57
N ALA A 791 -30.75 -26.62 -7.14
CA ALA A 791 -29.63 -26.74 -6.22
C ALA A 791 -30.04 -27.27 -4.83
N LEU A 792 -31.21 -26.87 -4.34
CA LEU A 792 -31.76 -27.35 -3.06
C LEU A 792 -32.36 -28.75 -3.18
N GLU A 793 -33.01 -29.10 -4.30
CA GLU A 793 -33.44 -30.49 -4.60
C GLU A 793 -32.27 -31.47 -4.58
N LEU A 794 -31.11 -31.04 -5.08
CA LEU A 794 -29.89 -31.85 -5.13
C LEU A 794 -29.11 -31.86 -3.80
N GLY A 795 -29.47 -31.01 -2.83
CA GLY A 795 -28.69 -30.85 -1.60
C GLY A 795 -27.32 -30.18 -1.80
N MET A 796 -27.17 -29.28 -2.78
CA MET A 796 -25.90 -28.58 -3.04
C MET A 796 -25.46 -27.66 -1.89
N ASN A 797 -26.32 -27.40 -0.91
CA ASN A 797 -26.00 -26.70 0.35
C ASN A 797 -25.31 -27.60 1.41
N ASP A 798 -25.13 -28.90 1.12
CA ASP A 798 -24.47 -29.86 2.02
C ASP A 798 -23.20 -30.50 1.37
N PRO A 799 -22.12 -30.73 2.14
CA PRO A 799 -20.88 -31.33 1.63
C PRO A 799 -21.06 -32.70 0.96
N SER A 800 -22.08 -33.48 1.33
CA SER A 800 -22.33 -34.80 0.74
C SER A 800 -22.63 -34.73 -0.76
N PHE A 801 -23.31 -33.69 -1.25
CA PHE A 801 -23.52 -33.55 -2.70
C PHE A 801 -22.19 -33.35 -3.44
N SER A 802 -21.38 -32.38 -3.00
CA SER A 802 -20.15 -32.05 -3.71
C SER A 802 -19.16 -33.21 -3.70
N HIS A 803 -19.02 -33.89 -2.56
CA HIS A 803 -18.14 -35.05 -2.41
C HIS A 803 -18.59 -36.24 -3.29
N ASN A 804 -19.86 -36.66 -3.18
CA ASN A 804 -20.38 -37.83 -3.91
C ASN A 804 -20.42 -37.62 -5.43
N ASN A 805 -20.55 -36.37 -5.89
CA ASN A 805 -20.63 -36.01 -7.32
C ASN A 805 -19.31 -35.43 -7.87
N SER A 806 -18.21 -35.52 -7.11
CA SER A 806 -16.87 -35.06 -7.52
C SER A 806 -16.20 -35.93 -8.59
N LEU A 807 -16.67 -37.17 -8.79
CA LEU A 807 -16.00 -38.23 -9.54
C LEU A 807 -14.54 -38.49 -9.08
N GLY A 808 -14.18 -38.09 -7.85
CA GLY A 808 -12.82 -38.15 -7.31
C GLY A 808 -11.91 -36.98 -7.69
N PHE A 809 -12.42 -35.96 -8.40
CA PHE A 809 -11.67 -34.76 -8.76
C PHE A 809 -11.94 -33.62 -7.77
N SER A 810 -10.92 -33.19 -7.02
CA SER A 810 -10.99 -32.05 -6.08
C SER A 810 -11.51 -30.76 -6.73
N VAL A 811 -11.13 -30.52 -7.99
CA VAL A 811 -11.59 -29.39 -8.82
C VAL A 811 -13.10 -29.42 -9.04
N LEU A 812 -13.69 -30.60 -9.26
CA LEU A 812 -15.13 -30.72 -9.50
C LEU A 812 -15.91 -30.60 -8.18
N GLU A 813 -15.38 -31.15 -7.08
CA GLU A 813 -15.89 -30.95 -5.72
C GLU A 813 -15.93 -29.45 -5.34
N GLU A 814 -14.87 -28.71 -5.66
CA GLU A 814 -14.78 -27.26 -5.45
C GLU A 814 -15.67 -26.45 -6.41
N SER A 815 -15.82 -26.89 -7.66
CA SER A 815 -16.78 -26.29 -8.61
C SER A 815 -18.22 -26.42 -8.10
N TRP A 816 -18.61 -27.54 -7.49
CA TRP A 816 -19.92 -27.70 -6.86
C TRP A 816 -20.10 -26.75 -5.67
N ARG A 817 -19.11 -26.64 -4.76
CA ARG A 817 -19.14 -25.65 -3.66
C ARG A 817 -19.29 -24.22 -4.17
N ARG A 818 -18.48 -23.84 -5.17
CA ARG A 818 -18.51 -22.51 -5.80
C ARG A 818 -19.82 -22.24 -6.54
N THR A 819 -20.48 -23.26 -7.08
CA THR A 819 -21.80 -23.11 -7.73
C THR A 819 -22.86 -22.68 -6.72
N TYR A 820 -22.91 -23.32 -5.54
CA TYR A 820 -23.83 -22.90 -4.48
C TYR A 820 -23.51 -21.49 -3.96
N TRP A 821 -22.23 -21.19 -3.71
CA TRP A 821 -21.84 -19.87 -3.22
C TRP A 821 -21.99 -18.75 -4.26
N GLU A 822 -21.88 -19.03 -5.56
CA GLU A 822 -22.21 -18.05 -6.60
C GLU A 822 -23.73 -17.84 -6.72
N LEU A 823 -24.56 -18.89 -6.56
CA LEU A 823 -26.02 -18.72 -6.43
C LEU A 823 -26.36 -17.79 -5.27
N TYR A 824 -25.76 -18.00 -4.10
CA TYR A 824 -25.92 -17.15 -2.92
C TYR A 824 -25.56 -15.68 -3.23
N VAL A 825 -24.42 -15.45 -3.90
CA VAL A 825 -23.97 -14.10 -4.29
C VAL A 825 -24.93 -13.44 -5.30
N VAL A 826 -25.30 -14.15 -6.37
CA VAL A 826 -26.20 -13.62 -7.42
C VAL A 826 -27.61 -13.37 -6.89
N ASN A 827 -28.11 -14.23 -6.00
CA ASN A 827 -29.41 -14.06 -5.34
C ASN A 827 -29.44 -12.81 -4.45
N GLY A 828 -28.37 -12.55 -3.68
CA GLY A 828 -28.22 -11.32 -2.90
C GLY A 828 -28.13 -10.05 -3.77
N PHE A 829 -27.36 -10.08 -4.87
CA PHE A 829 -27.29 -8.96 -5.81
C PHE A 829 -28.63 -8.66 -6.50
N ILE A 830 -29.36 -9.69 -6.94
CA ILE A 830 -30.66 -9.52 -7.62
C ILE A 830 -31.73 -9.03 -6.64
N ALA A 831 -31.77 -9.55 -5.39
CA ALA A 831 -32.65 -9.05 -4.34
C ALA A 831 -32.41 -7.56 -4.04
N ALA A 832 -31.14 -7.16 -3.83
CA ALA A 832 -30.78 -5.78 -3.52
C ALA A 832 -31.08 -4.81 -4.68
N THR A 833 -30.67 -5.15 -5.90
CA THR A 833 -30.83 -4.25 -7.07
C THR A 833 -32.30 -4.01 -7.43
N ARG A 834 -33.20 -4.97 -7.17
CA ARG A 834 -34.62 -4.87 -7.54
C ARG A 834 -35.58 -4.66 -6.37
N ASN A 835 -35.08 -4.55 -5.13
CA ASN A 835 -35.89 -4.41 -3.92
C ASN A 835 -36.98 -5.50 -3.87
N LEU A 836 -36.55 -6.76 -4.03
CA LEU A 836 -37.41 -7.92 -3.86
C LEU A 836 -37.39 -8.32 -2.38
N ASP A 837 -38.55 -8.63 -1.82
CA ASP A 837 -38.73 -8.79 -0.36
C ASP A 837 -38.04 -10.04 0.23
N THR A 838 -37.40 -10.88 -0.60
CA THR A 838 -36.74 -12.13 -0.21
C THR A 838 -35.37 -12.32 -0.89
N PHE A 839 -34.30 -12.31 -0.09
CA PHE A 839 -33.03 -12.92 -0.47
C PHE A 839 -33.11 -14.41 -0.06
N THR A 840 -33.72 -15.22 -0.92
CA THR A 840 -34.19 -16.58 -0.61
C THR A 840 -33.14 -17.54 -0.02
N LEU A 841 -31.86 -17.44 -0.41
CA LEU A 841 -30.79 -18.29 0.13
C LEU A 841 -30.17 -17.76 1.45
N HIS A 842 -30.58 -16.59 1.95
CA HIS A 842 -30.06 -16.02 3.21
C HIS A 842 -30.53 -16.77 4.45
N GLU A 843 -31.75 -17.33 4.38
CA GLU A 843 -32.42 -18.06 5.47
C GLU A 843 -32.25 -19.60 5.37
N VAL A 844 -31.47 -20.09 4.40
CA VAL A 844 -31.26 -21.53 4.17
C VAL A 844 -30.02 -22.03 4.92
N ASP A 845 -30.21 -23.02 5.78
CA ASP A 845 -29.13 -23.72 6.47
C ASP A 845 -28.10 -24.29 5.47
N CYS A 846 -26.82 -23.98 5.70
CA CYS A 846 -25.71 -24.33 4.82
C CYS A 846 -24.52 -24.87 5.61
N SER A 847 -24.23 -26.15 5.43
CA SER A 847 -23.10 -26.86 6.06
C SER A 847 -21.82 -26.80 5.20
N LEU A 848 -21.84 -26.14 4.04
CA LEU A 848 -20.65 -25.99 3.19
C LEU A 848 -19.54 -25.15 3.81
N ALA A 849 -18.31 -25.62 3.62
CA ALA A 849 -17.11 -24.80 3.66
C ALA A 849 -17.17 -23.69 2.58
N LEU A 850 -16.51 -22.56 2.86
CA LEU A 850 -16.34 -21.45 1.91
C LEU A 850 -15.34 -21.84 0.78
N PRO A 851 -15.37 -21.22 -0.41
CA PRO A 851 -14.46 -21.56 -1.50
C PRO A 851 -12.99 -21.18 -1.23
N CYS A 852 -12.07 -21.91 -1.85
CA CYS A 852 -10.62 -21.69 -1.71
C CYS A 852 -10.11 -20.43 -2.44
N ASP A 853 -8.84 -20.06 -2.21
CA ASP A 853 -8.21 -18.96 -2.95
C ASP A 853 -7.97 -19.34 -4.42
N GLU A 854 -8.15 -18.37 -5.33
CA GLU A 854 -8.31 -18.64 -6.77
C GLU A 854 -7.10 -19.36 -7.42
N ASN A 855 -5.90 -19.15 -6.89
CA ASN A 855 -4.70 -19.85 -7.36
C ASN A 855 -4.75 -21.37 -7.07
N GLU A 856 -5.32 -21.81 -5.94
CA GLU A 856 -5.45 -23.24 -5.61
C GLU A 856 -6.43 -23.91 -6.59
N TYR A 857 -7.54 -23.22 -6.88
CA TYR A 857 -8.55 -23.69 -7.82
C TYR A 857 -7.98 -23.84 -9.24
N GLN A 858 -7.25 -22.84 -9.73
CA GLN A 858 -6.66 -22.85 -11.07
C GLN A 858 -5.54 -23.90 -11.26
N ILE A 859 -4.77 -24.20 -10.21
CA ILE A 859 -3.64 -25.15 -10.27
C ILE A 859 -4.10 -26.61 -10.11
N ALA A 860 -5.37 -26.85 -9.73
CA ALA A 860 -5.94 -28.19 -9.51
C ALA A 860 -5.18 -29.04 -8.46
N SER A 861 -4.54 -28.37 -7.50
CA SER A 861 -3.77 -29.01 -6.43
C SER A 861 -4.66 -29.57 -5.31
N ALA A 862 -4.03 -30.03 -4.22
CA ALA A 862 -4.73 -30.16 -2.94
C ALA A 862 -5.31 -28.78 -2.56
N ILE A 863 -6.58 -28.77 -2.15
CA ILE A 863 -7.35 -27.54 -1.86
C ILE A 863 -7.36 -27.32 -0.35
N SER A 864 -7.03 -26.12 0.11
CA SER A 864 -6.91 -25.80 1.54
C SER A 864 -8.29 -25.76 2.20
N PRO A 865 -8.51 -26.48 3.33
CA PRO A 865 -9.80 -26.49 4.01
C PRO A 865 -10.14 -25.10 4.56
N GLN A 866 -11.23 -24.53 4.06
CA GLN A 866 -11.81 -23.27 4.55
C GLN A 866 -12.88 -23.56 5.62
N PRO A 867 -13.12 -22.62 6.54
CA PRO A 867 -14.23 -22.72 7.49
C PRO A 867 -15.60 -22.56 6.78
N THR A 868 -16.67 -22.97 7.46
CA THR A 868 -18.05 -22.65 7.06
C THR A 868 -18.40 -21.19 7.38
N LEU A 869 -19.51 -20.69 6.83
CA LEU A 869 -20.01 -19.36 7.18
C LEU A 869 -20.45 -19.29 8.67
N GLU A 870 -21.01 -20.38 9.19
CA GLU A 870 -21.50 -20.48 10.58
C GLU A 870 -20.34 -20.49 11.60
N GLU A 871 -19.25 -21.19 11.29
CA GLU A 871 -18.02 -21.18 12.10
C GLU A 871 -17.43 -19.77 12.22
N LEU A 872 -17.43 -19.00 11.12
CA LEU A 872 -16.95 -17.61 11.12
C LEU A 872 -17.89 -16.65 11.85
N GLN A 873 -19.20 -16.92 11.89
CA GLN A 873 -20.15 -16.15 12.70
C GLN A 873 -19.99 -16.44 14.21
N LYS A 874 -19.71 -17.69 14.58
CA LYS A 874 -19.55 -18.13 15.99
C LYS A 874 -18.19 -17.75 16.59
N SER A 875 -17.18 -17.44 15.78
CA SER A 875 -15.83 -17.08 16.24
C SER A 875 -15.81 -15.79 17.07
N THR A 876 -15.79 -15.93 18.40
CA THR A 876 -15.67 -14.80 19.35
C THR A 876 -14.26 -14.20 19.43
N ILE A 877 -13.30 -14.78 18.70
CA ILE A 877 -11.88 -14.40 18.69
C ILE A 877 -11.57 -13.65 17.39
N LEU A 878 -10.77 -12.57 17.50
CA LEU A 878 -10.14 -11.92 16.35
C LEU A 878 -9.29 -12.95 15.60
N LEU A 879 -9.72 -13.34 14.39
CA LEU A 879 -9.11 -14.43 13.61
C LEU A 879 -7.58 -14.36 13.59
N ASP A 880 -6.95 -15.29 14.30
CA ASP A 880 -5.50 -15.31 14.51
C ASP A 880 -4.82 -16.00 13.31
N GLU A 881 -4.00 -15.22 12.61
CA GLU A 881 -3.12 -15.54 11.45
C GLU A 881 -3.72 -16.27 10.22
N ARG A 882 -4.93 -16.86 10.27
CA ARG A 882 -5.60 -17.48 9.11
C ARG A 882 -6.05 -16.42 8.09
N GLN A 883 -5.40 -16.40 6.92
CA GLN A 883 -5.90 -15.67 5.75
C GLN A 883 -7.11 -16.40 5.15
N LEU A 884 -8.25 -15.73 5.10
CA LEU A 884 -9.41 -16.19 4.32
C LEU A 884 -9.17 -15.98 2.82
N SER A 885 -9.79 -16.81 1.98
CA SER A 885 -9.76 -16.61 0.53
C SER A 885 -10.45 -15.31 0.11
N SER A 886 -10.05 -14.74 -1.03
CA SER A 886 -10.72 -13.57 -1.60
C SER A 886 -12.21 -13.83 -1.89
N TYR A 887 -12.58 -15.08 -2.21
CA TYR A 887 -13.97 -15.49 -2.41
C TYR A 887 -14.74 -15.56 -1.07
N ALA A 888 -14.12 -16.02 0.02
CA ALA A 888 -14.74 -16.04 1.35
C ALA A 888 -15.08 -14.63 1.87
N TYR A 889 -14.24 -13.62 1.59
CA TYR A 889 -14.57 -12.22 1.87
C TYR A 889 -15.80 -11.73 1.08
N ARG A 890 -15.93 -12.11 -0.21
CA ARG A 890 -17.09 -11.78 -1.07
C ARG A 890 -18.39 -12.35 -0.52
N ILE A 891 -18.40 -13.61 -0.08
CA ILE A 891 -19.56 -14.26 0.54
C ILE A 891 -19.96 -13.55 1.84
N ARG A 892 -19.00 -13.25 2.72
CA ARG A 892 -19.28 -12.53 3.98
C ARG A 892 -19.85 -11.13 3.73
N ALA A 893 -19.39 -10.44 2.67
CA ALA A 893 -19.97 -9.16 2.28
C ALA A 893 -21.44 -9.31 1.80
N VAL A 894 -21.77 -10.33 1.03
CA VAL A 894 -23.17 -10.60 0.62
C VAL A 894 -24.03 -11.01 1.82
N HIS A 895 -23.50 -11.77 2.77
CA HIS A 895 -24.24 -12.10 3.99
C HIS A 895 -24.60 -10.84 4.80
N ILE A 896 -23.67 -9.89 4.91
CA ILE A 896 -23.92 -8.56 5.52
C ILE A 896 -24.95 -7.76 4.72
N LEU A 897 -24.90 -7.80 3.38
CA LEU A 897 -25.94 -7.19 2.53
C LEU A 897 -27.32 -7.81 2.81
N GLY A 898 -27.40 -9.13 3.03
CA GLY A 898 -28.63 -9.80 3.43
C GLY A 898 -29.19 -9.30 4.76
N LEU A 899 -28.35 -9.13 5.79
CA LEU A 899 -28.76 -8.51 7.06
C LEU A 899 -29.32 -7.09 6.86
N VAL A 900 -28.75 -6.30 5.93
CA VAL A 900 -29.30 -4.98 5.57
C VAL A 900 -30.68 -5.13 4.92
N LEU A 901 -30.88 -6.07 3.99
CA LEU A 901 -32.17 -6.26 3.31
C LEU A 901 -33.27 -6.75 4.27
N SER A 902 -32.98 -7.71 5.16
CA SER A 902 -33.97 -8.23 6.13
C SER A 902 -34.48 -7.13 7.07
N LEU A 903 -33.59 -6.26 7.55
CA LEU A 903 -33.95 -5.09 8.39
C LEU A 903 -34.92 -4.10 7.68
N HIS A 904 -34.90 -4.04 6.34
CA HIS A 904 -35.89 -3.29 5.57
C HIS A 904 -37.22 -4.04 5.45
N SER A 905 -37.18 -5.33 5.11
CA SER A 905 -38.37 -6.18 4.90
C SER A 905 -39.24 -6.23 6.16
N GLU A 906 -38.62 -6.47 7.33
CA GLU A 906 -39.31 -6.51 8.64
C GLU A 906 -39.71 -5.13 9.19
N ARG A 907 -39.35 -4.02 8.50
CA ARG A 907 -39.55 -2.63 8.94
C ARG A 907 -38.91 -2.29 10.29
N LYS A 908 -37.85 -3.01 10.70
CA LYS A 908 -37.13 -2.85 11.98
C LYS A 908 -36.20 -1.63 12.08
N ILE A 909 -36.26 -0.69 11.13
CA ILE A 909 -35.41 0.50 11.05
C ILE A 909 -35.42 1.39 12.32
N ASN A 910 -36.41 1.21 13.21
CA ASN A 910 -36.50 1.90 14.51
C ASN A 910 -35.50 1.41 15.58
N THR A 911 -34.80 0.28 15.39
CA THR A 911 -33.86 -0.25 16.38
C THR A 911 -32.42 0.23 16.11
N GLU A 912 -32.04 1.35 16.73
CA GLU A 912 -30.71 1.98 16.61
C GLU A 912 -29.55 0.97 16.80
N MET A 913 -29.70 0.06 17.77
CA MET A 913 -28.76 -1.03 18.07
C MET A 913 -28.51 -1.97 16.87
N GLU A 914 -29.54 -2.37 16.12
CA GLU A 914 -29.39 -3.29 14.99
C GLU A 914 -28.64 -2.62 13.83
N LEU A 915 -28.90 -1.32 13.59
CA LEU A 915 -28.16 -0.51 12.63
C LEU A 915 -26.69 -0.33 13.05
N GLU A 916 -26.42 -0.06 14.33
CA GLU A 916 -25.04 0.03 14.82
C GLU A 916 -24.29 -1.29 14.66
N THR A 917 -24.93 -2.42 14.97
CA THR A 917 -24.39 -3.77 14.79
C THR A 917 -24.05 -4.07 13.32
N ILE A 918 -24.96 -3.84 12.37
CA ILE A 918 -24.70 -4.10 10.95
C ILE A 918 -23.63 -3.14 10.41
N ASN A 919 -23.65 -1.86 10.79
CA ASN A 919 -22.59 -0.91 10.47
C ASN A 919 -21.22 -1.34 11.06
N ALA A 920 -21.20 -1.94 12.24
CA ALA A 920 -20.00 -2.51 12.84
C ALA A 920 -19.50 -3.73 12.04
N TYR A 921 -20.38 -4.60 11.53
CA TYR A 921 -19.99 -5.71 10.65
C TYR A 921 -19.42 -5.22 9.31
N ILE A 922 -20.05 -4.24 8.66
CA ILE A 922 -19.52 -3.58 7.44
C ILE A 922 -18.10 -3.04 7.69
N THR A 923 -17.93 -2.32 8.81
CA THR A 923 -16.66 -1.70 9.20
C THR A 923 -15.60 -2.73 9.60
N GLY A 924 -16.01 -3.82 10.27
CA GLY A 924 -15.16 -4.92 10.71
C GLY A 924 -14.58 -5.68 9.52
N LEU A 925 -15.43 -6.16 8.61
CA LEU A 925 -15.00 -6.91 7.43
C LEU A 925 -14.01 -6.09 6.57
N TYR A 926 -14.24 -4.78 6.41
CA TYR A 926 -13.31 -3.89 5.70
C TYR A 926 -11.91 -3.84 6.37
N PHE A 927 -11.83 -3.91 7.70
CA PHE A 927 -10.54 -3.95 8.40
C PHE A 927 -9.89 -5.33 8.44
N GLU A 928 -10.68 -6.40 8.34
CA GLU A 928 -10.21 -7.80 8.25
C GLU A 928 -9.57 -8.13 6.89
N ILE A 929 -9.91 -7.42 5.81
CA ILE A 929 -9.22 -7.59 4.51
C ILE A 929 -7.77 -7.09 4.64
N PRO A 930 -6.75 -7.89 4.28
CA PRO A 930 -5.35 -7.48 4.33
C PRO A 930 -5.09 -6.21 3.52
N GLN A 931 -4.23 -5.30 4.02
CA GLN A 931 -3.98 -4.03 3.34
C GLN A 931 -3.56 -4.18 1.86
N PRO A 932 -2.67 -5.13 1.46
CA PRO A 932 -2.33 -5.31 0.05
C PRO A 932 -3.54 -5.70 -0.82
N ARG A 933 -4.43 -6.58 -0.34
CA ARG A 933 -5.65 -6.96 -1.08
C ARG A 933 -6.62 -5.76 -1.20
N ARG A 934 -6.67 -4.85 -0.21
CA ARG A 934 -7.46 -3.60 -0.26
C ARG A 934 -6.96 -2.55 -1.27
N GLU A 935 -5.75 -2.68 -1.79
CA GLU A 935 -5.22 -1.81 -2.85
C GLU A 935 -5.61 -2.32 -4.27
N LEU A 936 -6.46 -3.35 -4.33
CA LEU A 936 -7.12 -3.99 -5.49
C LEU A 936 -6.21 -4.64 -6.54
N TYR A 937 -4.98 -4.18 -6.70
CA TYR A 937 -4.01 -4.76 -7.62
C TYR A 937 -3.18 -5.88 -6.97
N GLY A 938 -3.12 -7.03 -7.63
CA GLY A 938 -2.16 -8.09 -7.31
C GLY A 938 -0.72 -7.72 -7.70
N ALA A 939 0.25 -8.52 -7.25
CA ALA A 939 1.68 -8.34 -7.58
C ALA A 939 2.04 -8.60 -9.06
N ASP A 940 1.05 -9.01 -9.86
CA ASP A 940 1.09 -9.15 -11.33
C ASP A 940 0.40 -7.99 -12.07
N GLY A 941 -0.21 -7.03 -11.35
CA GLY A 941 -0.95 -5.91 -11.92
C GLY A 941 -2.35 -6.24 -12.47
N LYS A 942 -2.92 -7.40 -12.12
CA LYS A 942 -4.35 -7.68 -12.32
C LYS A 942 -5.17 -7.18 -11.13
N VAL A 943 -6.47 -7.00 -11.34
CA VAL A 943 -7.43 -6.74 -10.26
C VAL A 943 -7.87 -8.07 -9.65
N ASP A 944 -7.91 -8.16 -8.32
CA ASP A 944 -8.61 -9.25 -7.63
C ASP A 944 -10.12 -8.99 -7.72
N GLU A 945 -10.80 -9.62 -8.69
CA GLU A 945 -12.24 -9.42 -8.92
C GLU A 945 -13.12 -9.83 -7.73
N MET A 946 -12.66 -10.77 -6.88
CA MET A 946 -13.42 -11.17 -5.70
C MET A 946 -13.33 -10.11 -4.59
N ILE A 947 -12.16 -9.50 -4.37
CA ILE A 947 -12.02 -8.35 -3.46
C ILE A 947 -12.63 -7.07 -4.04
N PHE A 948 -12.55 -6.86 -5.36
CA PHE A 948 -13.26 -5.79 -6.06
C PHE A 948 -14.76 -5.87 -5.78
N GLN A 949 -15.37 -7.03 -6.02
CA GLN A 949 -16.78 -7.25 -5.70
C GLN A 949 -17.06 -7.11 -4.20
N THR A 950 -16.19 -7.62 -3.31
CA THR A 950 -16.30 -7.44 -1.85
C THR A 950 -16.42 -5.97 -1.46
N LEU A 951 -15.56 -5.09 -1.99
CA LEU A 951 -15.59 -3.66 -1.68
C LEU A 951 -16.83 -2.97 -2.28
N VAL A 952 -17.24 -3.33 -3.50
CA VAL A 952 -18.52 -2.86 -4.08
C VAL A 952 -19.69 -3.25 -3.17
N ILE A 953 -19.77 -4.50 -2.73
CA ILE A 953 -20.85 -5.00 -1.86
C ILE A 953 -20.86 -4.28 -0.50
N LEU A 954 -19.71 -4.04 0.12
CA LEU A 954 -19.62 -3.30 1.39
C LEU A 954 -20.04 -1.83 1.25
N HIS A 955 -19.63 -1.15 0.17
CA HIS A 955 -20.09 0.21 -0.11
C HIS A 955 -21.59 0.25 -0.42
N MET A 956 -22.11 -0.69 -1.23
CA MET A 956 -23.55 -0.78 -1.49
C MET A 956 -24.35 -1.09 -0.21
N SER A 957 -23.88 -2.00 0.65
CA SER A 957 -24.47 -2.26 1.96
C SER A 957 -24.53 -1.01 2.84
N THR A 958 -23.50 -0.16 2.77
CA THR A 958 -23.47 1.15 3.45
C THR A 958 -24.53 2.10 2.88
N VAL A 959 -24.72 2.13 1.55
CA VAL A 959 -25.76 2.92 0.89
C VAL A 959 -27.15 2.44 1.32
N TYR A 960 -27.46 1.14 1.19
CA TYR A 960 -28.76 0.60 1.58
C TYR A 960 -29.06 0.81 3.09
N LEU A 961 -28.08 0.60 3.98
CA LEU A 961 -28.28 0.77 5.42
C LEU A 961 -28.54 2.24 5.85
N HIS A 962 -27.88 3.21 5.21
CA HIS A 962 -27.96 4.61 5.64
C HIS A 962 -28.89 5.50 4.80
N HIS A 963 -29.19 5.15 3.54
CA HIS A 963 -30.05 5.95 2.66
C HIS A 963 -31.47 6.22 3.20
N PRO A 964 -32.23 5.24 3.76
CA PRO A 964 -33.59 5.47 4.24
C PRO A 964 -33.69 6.46 5.42
N LEU A 965 -32.57 6.67 6.11
CA LEU A 965 -32.42 7.54 7.29
C LEU A 965 -31.75 8.87 6.94
N GLY A 966 -31.26 9.02 5.72
CA GLY A 966 -30.57 10.23 5.26
C GLY A 966 -31.52 11.29 4.69
N ASN A 967 -31.09 12.54 4.75
CA ASN A 967 -31.80 13.67 4.12
C ASN A 967 -31.75 13.69 2.57
N ILE A 968 -31.10 12.72 1.92
CA ILE A 968 -30.97 12.61 0.45
C ILE A 968 -32.30 12.09 -0.15
N ARG A 969 -33.26 13.00 -0.35
CA ARG A 969 -34.61 12.67 -0.86
C ARG A 969 -34.64 12.48 -2.38
N LEU A 970 -34.56 11.23 -2.84
CA LEU A 970 -34.78 10.83 -4.24
C LEU A 970 -35.94 11.59 -4.91
N ALA A 971 -35.73 12.10 -6.13
CA ALA A 971 -36.75 12.82 -6.88
C ALA A 971 -37.81 11.86 -7.44
N SER A 972 -39.05 12.01 -6.96
CA SER A 972 -40.34 11.43 -7.42
C SER A 972 -40.39 9.91 -7.77
N PRO A 973 -41.23 9.10 -7.11
CA PRO A 973 -41.23 7.62 -7.21
C PRO A 973 -41.83 7.05 -8.52
N GLN A 974 -41.85 7.82 -9.61
CA GLN A 974 -42.51 7.48 -10.88
C GLN A 974 -41.55 7.17 -12.03
N ARG A 975 -40.22 7.32 -11.85
CA ARG A 975 -39.21 6.91 -12.83
C ARG A 975 -38.34 5.78 -12.28
N ARG A 976 -38.78 4.53 -12.47
CA ARG A 976 -37.93 3.35 -12.27
C ARG A 976 -36.81 3.36 -13.34
N ILE A 977 -35.60 3.03 -12.92
CA ILE A 977 -34.44 2.82 -13.82
C ILE A 977 -34.22 1.31 -13.92
N SER A 978 -34.02 0.80 -15.13
CA SER A 978 -34.23 -0.62 -15.46
C SER A 978 -33.31 -1.62 -14.74
N CYS A 979 -32.22 -1.15 -14.11
CA CYS A 979 -31.32 -1.97 -13.29
C CYS A 979 -31.34 -1.65 -11.77
N SER A 980 -32.17 -0.72 -11.29
CA SER A 980 -32.15 -0.30 -9.87
C SER A 980 -33.53 0.17 -9.35
N GLN A 981 -33.99 -0.41 -8.24
CA GLN A 981 -35.22 -0.01 -7.54
C GLN A 981 -34.97 0.46 -6.10
N ILE A 982 -34.10 1.46 -5.89
CA ILE A 982 -33.95 2.09 -4.57
C ILE A 982 -35.22 2.90 -4.22
N GLN A 983 -36.03 2.41 -3.28
CA GLN A 983 -37.29 3.03 -2.87
C GLN A 983 -37.09 4.00 -1.69
N GLN A 984 -37.96 5.02 -1.58
CA GLN A 984 -38.14 5.75 -0.33
C GLN A 984 -39.14 4.98 0.57
N PRO A 985 -38.91 4.89 1.89
CA PRO A 985 -39.93 4.39 2.81
C PRO A 985 -41.14 5.33 2.78
N GLN A 986 -42.34 4.78 2.54
CA GLN A 986 -43.56 5.58 2.37
C GLN A 986 -44.07 6.26 3.67
N HIS A 987 -43.50 5.92 4.83
CA HIS A 987 -43.95 6.41 6.14
C HIS A 987 -42.80 6.69 7.13
N THR A 988 -42.15 7.85 7.00
CA THR A 988 -41.36 8.48 8.09
C THR A 988 -41.56 9.99 8.14
N GLN A 989 -42.80 10.43 8.41
CA GLN A 989 -43.07 11.82 8.84
C GLN A 989 -42.61 12.05 10.29
N ILE A 990 -41.30 12.13 10.50
CA ILE A 990 -40.76 12.71 11.74
C ILE A 990 -40.78 14.24 11.58
N ASN A 991 -41.83 14.86 12.08
CA ASN A 991 -42.02 16.32 12.05
C ASN A 991 -41.08 17.04 13.03
N LEU A 992 -39.82 17.23 12.65
CA LEU A 992 -38.90 18.16 13.31
C LEU A 992 -39.09 19.61 12.81
N CYS A 993 -40.33 20.08 12.88
CA CYS A 993 -40.67 21.48 12.64
C CYS A 993 -40.55 22.25 13.97
N GLY A 994 -39.53 23.10 14.13
CA GLY A 994 -39.41 23.98 15.31
C GLY A 994 -38.02 24.16 15.93
N LEU A 995 -36.95 23.58 15.37
CA LEU A 995 -35.56 23.81 15.83
C LEU A 995 -34.70 24.48 14.73
N PRO A 996 -33.59 25.16 15.11
CA PRO A 996 -32.68 25.80 14.15
C PRO A 996 -32.08 24.82 13.13
N GLN A 997 -31.63 25.37 11.99
CA GLN A 997 -31.10 24.61 10.84
C GLN A 997 -29.89 23.71 11.22
N PRO A 998 -29.70 22.57 10.52
CA PRO A 998 -29.34 21.33 11.19
C PRO A 998 -27.84 21.02 11.28
N VAL A 999 -27.52 20.12 12.22
CA VAL A 999 -26.27 19.34 12.25
C VAL A 999 -26.11 18.57 10.92
N PRO A 1000 -24.90 18.49 10.33
CA PRO A 1000 -24.68 17.75 9.09
C PRO A 1000 -24.90 16.24 9.28
N ASP A 1001 -26.02 15.76 8.76
CA ASP A 1001 -26.48 14.37 8.85
C ASP A 1001 -25.41 13.33 8.48
N ILE A 1002 -25.12 12.46 9.45
CA ILE A 1002 -24.12 11.40 9.34
C ILE A 1002 -24.55 10.26 8.41
N HIS A 1003 -25.85 10.03 8.22
CA HIS A 1003 -26.38 9.01 7.31
C HIS A 1003 -26.16 9.47 5.86
N SER A 1004 -26.57 10.69 5.51
CA SER A 1004 -26.22 11.31 4.22
C SER A 1004 -24.70 11.32 3.96
N ARG A 1005 -23.88 11.62 4.97
CA ARG A 1005 -22.41 11.59 4.84
C ARG A 1005 -21.90 10.21 4.44
N LYS A 1006 -22.29 9.15 5.17
CA LYS A 1006 -21.87 7.77 4.90
C LYS A 1006 -22.33 7.30 3.51
N VAL A 1007 -23.54 7.66 3.10
CA VAL A 1007 -24.06 7.37 1.76
C VAL A 1007 -23.19 8.05 0.70
N MET A 1008 -22.87 9.33 0.85
CA MET A 1008 -22.02 10.07 -0.09
C MET A 1008 -20.59 9.51 -0.16
N ASP A 1009 -19.96 9.24 0.98
CA ASP A 1009 -18.62 8.64 1.04
C ASP A 1009 -18.58 7.24 0.38
N ALA A 1010 -19.65 6.45 0.51
CA ALA A 1010 -19.78 5.15 -0.14
C ALA A 1010 -19.96 5.26 -1.67
N VAL A 1011 -20.87 6.10 -2.17
CA VAL A 1011 -21.06 6.26 -3.64
C VAL A 1011 -19.86 6.94 -4.32
N ASP A 1012 -19.17 7.85 -3.62
CA ASP A 1012 -17.90 8.40 -4.13
C ASP A 1012 -16.82 7.32 -4.25
N SER A 1013 -16.81 6.34 -3.34
CA SER A 1013 -15.89 5.20 -3.38
C SER A 1013 -16.20 4.23 -4.53
N VAL A 1014 -17.48 3.87 -4.73
CA VAL A 1014 -17.93 3.06 -5.89
C VAL A 1014 -17.57 3.74 -7.22
N LEU A 1015 -17.80 5.05 -7.34
CA LEU A 1015 -17.44 5.80 -8.54
C LEU A 1015 -15.92 6.01 -8.70
N ASN A 1016 -15.13 5.96 -7.62
CA ASN A 1016 -13.66 5.94 -7.74
C ASN A 1016 -13.16 4.58 -8.26
N MET A 1017 -13.80 3.46 -7.90
CA MET A 1017 -13.40 2.12 -8.36
C MET A 1017 -13.52 1.96 -9.88
N VAL A 1018 -14.40 2.72 -10.54
CA VAL A 1018 -14.43 2.87 -12.02
C VAL A 1018 -13.05 3.24 -12.59
N THR A 1019 -12.32 4.14 -11.95
CA THR A 1019 -10.99 4.60 -12.42
C THR A 1019 -9.84 3.64 -12.11
N LEU A 1020 -10.11 2.53 -11.40
CA LEU A 1020 -9.11 1.53 -11.03
C LEU A 1020 -9.17 0.27 -11.92
N SER A 1021 -10.31 -0.02 -12.56
CA SER A 1021 -10.40 -1.17 -13.46
C SER A 1021 -9.61 -0.95 -14.75
N ARG A 1022 -8.66 -1.84 -15.03
CA ARG A 1022 -7.85 -1.83 -16.27
C ARG A 1022 -8.70 -2.05 -17.53
N SER A 1023 -9.87 -2.68 -17.38
CA SER A 1023 -10.91 -2.75 -18.41
C SER A 1023 -12.25 -3.03 -17.74
N ILE A 1024 -13.10 -2.01 -17.61
CA ILE A 1024 -14.41 -2.15 -16.94
C ILE A 1024 -15.30 -3.22 -17.59
N LYS A 1025 -15.08 -3.51 -18.89
CA LYS A 1025 -15.77 -4.57 -19.66
C LYS A 1025 -15.51 -5.99 -19.13
N GLN A 1026 -14.47 -6.21 -18.31
CA GLN A 1026 -14.10 -7.51 -17.72
C GLN A 1026 -14.58 -7.67 -16.27
N THR A 1027 -15.11 -6.61 -15.65
CA THR A 1027 -15.76 -6.66 -14.32
C THR A 1027 -17.15 -7.28 -14.42
N THR A 1028 -17.68 -7.80 -13.30
CA THR A 1028 -19.02 -8.40 -13.28
C THR A 1028 -20.09 -7.43 -13.80
N PRO A 1029 -21.05 -7.88 -14.63
CA PRO A 1029 -22.11 -7.01 -15.14
C PRO A 1029 -22.89 -6.32 -14.01
N PHE A 1030 -23.06 -6.94 -12.83
CA PHE A 1030 -23.75 -6.32 -11.69
C PHE A 1030 -23.12 -5.00 -11.19
N PHE A 1031 -21.85 -4.72 -11.49
CA PHE A 1031 -21.19 -3.46 -11.11
C PHE A 1031 -21.88 -2.23 -11.72
N MET A 1032 -22.52 -2.38 -12.89
CA MET A 1032 -23.31 -1.31 -13.51
C MET A 1032 -24.44 -0.80 -12.60
N CYS A 1033 -25.06 -1.67 -11.79
CA CYS A 1033 -26.18 -1.33 -10.93
C CYS A 1033 -25.70 -0.49 -9.74
N ALA A 1034 -24.50 -0.79 -9.21
CA ALA A 1034 -23.84 0.01 -8.19
C ALA A 1034 -23.43 1.41 -8.73
N ILE A 1035 -22.95 1.48 -9.99
CA ILE A 1035 -22.70 2.75 -10.67
C ILE A 1035 -24.00 3.56 -10.83
N VAL A 1036 -25.09 2.93 -11.28
CA VAL A 1036 -26.39 3.60 -11.48
C VAL A 1036 -26.95 4.14 -10.17
N ILE A 1037 -26.98 3.35 -9.10
CA ILE A 1037 -27.43 3.81 -7.78
C ILE A 1037 -26.54 4.96 -7.28
N SER A 1038 -25.23 4.88 -7.52
CA SER A 1038 -24.30 5.97 -7.20
C SER A 1038 -24.61 7.27 -7.96
N ILE A 1039 -24.95 7.20 -9.24
CA ILE A 1039 -25.36 8.36 -10.04
C ILE A 1039 -26.69 8.93 -9.52
N ILE A 1040 -27.68 8.09 -9.21
CA ILE A 1040 -28.98 8.51 -8.65
C ILE A 1040 -28.79 9.32 -7.35
N VAL A 1041 -27.93 8.83 -6.45
CA VAL A 1041 -27.56 9.53 -5.20
C VAL A 1041 -26.86 10.86 -5.49
N GLN A 1042 -25.91 10.90 -6.43
CA GLN A 1042 -25.18 12.13 -6.79
C GLN A 1042 -26.10 13.20 -7.42
N ILE A 1043 -27.04 12.80 -8.29
CA ILE A 1043 -28.08 13.68 -8.84
C ILE A 1043 -28.92 14.26 -7.69
N THR A 1044 -29.36 13.40 -6.78
CA THR A 1044 -30.20 13.80 -5.64
C THR A 1044 -29.47 14.75 -4.68
N SER A 1045 -28.19 14.50 -4.42
CA SER A 1045 -27.33 15.41 -3.63
C SER A 1045 -27.09 16.73 -4.36
N GLY A 1046 -26.89 16.71 -5.69
CA GLY A 1046 -26.74 17.91 -6.51
C GLY A 1046 -27.99 18.80 -6.53
N LEU A 1047 -29.18 18.21 -6.48
CA LEU A 1047 -30.45 18.92 -6.29
C LEU A 1047 -30.58 19.50 -4.87
N ALA A 1048 -30.24 18.71 -3.85
CA ALA A 1048 -30.34 19.12 -2.44
C ALA A 1048 -29.32 20.21 -2.03
N SER A 1049 -28.24 20.39 -2.79
CA SER A 1049 -27.16 21.35 -2.50
C SER A 1049 -27.54 22.83 -2.76
N GLY A 1050 -28.70 23.09 -3.35
CA GLY A 1050 -29.21 24.45 -3.57
C GLY A 1050 -28.28 25.30 -4.45
N ASN A 1051 -27.86 26.45 -3.92
CA ASN A 1051 -27.05 27.44 -4.65
C ASN A 1051 -25.52 27.31 -4.41
N ASP A 1052 -25.01 26.25 -3.77
CA ASP A 1052 -23.55 26.03 -3.68
C ASP A 1052 -23.01 25.53 -5.04
N PRO A 1053 -22.21 26.33 -5.78
CA PRO A 1053 -21.73 25.94 -7.09
C PRO A 1053 -20.68 24.82 -7.03
N LYS A 1054 -19.89 24.74 -5.93
CA LYS A 1054 -18.78 23.79 -5.79
C LYS A 1054 -19.29 22.39 -5.46
N LEU A 1055 -20.33 22.29 -4.63
CA LEU A 1055 -21.03 21.02 -4.39
C LEU A 1055 -21.72 20.54 -5.67
N LYS A 1056 -22.40 21.44 -6.40
CA LYS A 1056 -23.06 21.09 -7.67
C LYS A 1056 -22.05 20.65 -8.74
N GLU A 1057 -20.89 21.32 -8.85
CA GLU A 1057 -19.79 20.95 -9.74
C GLU A 1057 -19.18 19.57 -9.39
N ARG A 1058 -18.91 19.30 -8.11
CA ARG A 1058 -18.42 17.98 -7.65
C ARG A 1058 -19.39 16.87 -8.01
N SER A 1059 -20.68 17.05 -7.74
CA SER A 1059 -21.73 16.07 -8.09
C SER A 1059 -21.80 15.86 -9.60
N LEU A 1060 -21.76 16.94 -10.39
CA LEU A 1060 -21.76 16.88 -11.86
C LEU A 1060 -20.53 16.14 -12.43
N ALA A 1061 -19.34 16.33 -11.87
CA ALA A 1061 -18.14 15.58 -12.24
C ALA A 1061 -18.29 14.07 -11.98
N LYS A 1062 -18.89 13.70 -10.84
CA LYS A 1062 -19.17 12.30 -10.47
C LYS A 1062 -20.24 11.66 -11.37
N ILE A 1063 -21.30 12.40 -11.69
CA ILE A 1063 -22.34 12.00 -12.65
C ILE A 1063 -21.72 11.75 -14.03
N ARG A 1064 -20.87 12.67 -14.53
CA ARG A 1064 -20.17 12.54 -15.82
C ARG A 1064 -19.26 11.30 -15.86
N LEU A 1065 -18.51 11.02 -14.79
CA LEU A 1065 -17.68 9.81 -14.67
C LEU A 1065 -18.53 8.53 -14.75
N GLY A 1066 -19.65 8.47 -14.01
CA GLY A 1066 -20.56 7.33 -14.04
C GLY A 1066 -21.24 7.11 -15.41
N LEU A 1067 -21.73 8.19 -16.05
CA LEU A 1067 -22.30 8.12 -17.40
C LEU A 1067 -21.27 7.75 -18.48
N GLY A 1068 -19.99 8.09 -18.26
CA GLY A 1068 -18.86 7.61 -19.06
C GLY A 1068 -18.64 6.10 -18.90
N ALA A 1069 -18.62 5.61 -17.65
CA ALA A 1069 -18.51 4.18 -17.35
C ALA A 1069 -19.65 3.36 -18.01
N LEU A 1070 -20.89 3.84 -17.90
CA LEU A 1070 -22.05 3.22 -18.52
C LEU A 1070 -22.05 3.32 -20.06
N LYS A 1071 -21.38 4.31 -20.67
CA LYS A 1071 -21.12 4.32 -22.13
C LYS A 1071 -20.26 3.11 -22.51
N VAL A 1072 -19.13 2.92 -21.84
CA VAL A 1072 -18.15 1.86 -22.15
C VAL A 1072 -18.73 0.47 -21.86
N LEU A 1073 -19.50 0.31 -20.79
CA LEU A 1073 -20.24 -0.93 -20.50
C LEU A 1073 -21.38 -1.17 -21.52
N GLY A 1074 -22.04 -0.11 -22.00
CA GLY A 1074 -23.11 -0.17 -23.00
C GLY A 1074 -22.68 -0.55 -24.42
N GLU A 1075 -21.37 -0.66 -24.68
CA GLU A 1075 -20.80 -1.26 -25.89
C GLU A 1075 -20.82 -2.80 -25.87
N LEU A 1076 -21.14 -3.39 -24.72
CA LEU A 1076 -21.27 -4.84 -24.51
C LEU A 1076 -22.67 -5.18 -23.98
N TRP A 1077 -23.06 -4.58 -22.86
CA TRP A 1077 -24.28 -4.92 -22.12
C TRP A 1077 -25.47 -3.99 -22.46
N PRO A 1078 -26.55 -4.49 -23.10
CA PRO A 1078 -27.70 -3.66 -23.50
C PRO A 1078 -28.34 -2.88 -22.36
N LEU A 1079 -28.43 -3.47 -21.16
CA LEU A 1079 -29.04 -2.79 -20.00
C LEU A 1079 -28.19 -1.58 -19.54
N ALA A 1080 -26.86 -1.61 -19.72
CA ALA A 1080 -26.00 -0.49 -19.34
C ALA A 1080 -26.19 0.71 -20.27
N LYS A 1081 -26.40 0.45 -21.56
CA LYS A 1081 -26.82 1.47 -22.53
C LYS A 1081 -28.18 2.06 -22.16
N LEU A 1082 -29.19 1.21 -21.89
CA LEU A 1082 -30.53 1.65 -21.49
C LEU A 1082 -30.50 2.51 -20.22
N SER A 1083 -29.83 2.04 -19.16
CA SER A 1083 -29.74 2.79 -17.89
C SER A 1083 -28.98 4.11 -18.01
N LYS A 1084 -28.01 4.23 -18.94
CA LYS A 1084 -27.37 5.51 -19.27
C LYS A 1084 -28.35 6.49 -19.93
N GLU A 1085 -29.19 6.01 -20.84
CA GLU A 1085 -30.20 6.83 -21.53
C GLU A 1085 -31.30 7.28 -20.55
N GLU A 1086 -31.78 6.38 -19.68
CA GLU A 1086 -32.70 6.69 -18.58
C GLU A 1086 -32.12 7.75 -17.62
N LEU A 1087 -30.85 7.62 -17.21
CA LEU A 1087 -30.18 8.58 -16.33
C LEU A 1087 -29.93 9.94 -17.00
N ALA A 1088 -29.57 9.98 -18.29
CA ALA A 1088 -29.39 11.24 -19.01
C ALA A 1088 -30.71 12.03 -19.08
N ASN A 1089 -31.83 11.35 -19.33
CA ASN A 1089 -33.17 11.93 -19.29
C ASN A 1089 -33.60 12.38 -17.87
N LEU A 1090 -32.98 11.82 -16.82
CA LEU A 1090 -33.19 12.24 -15.44
C LEU A 1090 -32.35 13.48 -15.09
N CYS A 1091 -31.07 13.55 -15.50
CA CYS A 1091 -30.24 14.76 -15.39
C CYS A 1091 -30.89 15.98 -16.07
N GLN A 1092 -31.36 15.81 -17.31
CA GLN A 1092 -32.05 16.89 -18.05
C GLN A 1092 -33.32 17.36 -17.32
N ALA A 1093 -34.13 16.43 -16.80
CA ALA A 1093 -35.32 16.76 -16.03
C ALA A 1093 -35.00 17.38 -14.64
N ALA A 1094 -33.78 17.23 -14.15
CA ALA A 1094 -33.29 17.80 -12.89
C ALA A 1094 -32.60 19.18 -13.05
N ALA A 1095 -32.41 19.69 -14.27
CA ALA A 1095 -31.66 20.91 -14.55
C ALA A 1095 -30.23 20.89 -13.94
N ILE A 1096 -29.49 19.81 -14.24
CA ILE A 1096 -28.10 19.52 -13.85
C ILE A 1096 -27.24 19.34 -15.11
#